data_AF-A0AB37KKM2-F1
#
_entry.id   AF-A0AB37KKM2-F1
#
_cell.length_a   1.000
_cell.length_b   1.000
_cell.length_c   1.000
_cell.angle_alpha   90.00
_cell.angle_beta   90.00
_cell.angle_gamma   90.00
#
_symmetry.space_group_name_H-M   'P 1'
#
loop_
_entity.id
_entity.type
_entity.pdbx_description
1 polymer ?
#
loop_
_entity_poly.entity_id
_entity_poly.type
_entity_poly.pdbx_seq_one_letter_code
_entity_poly.pdbx_strand_id
1 'polypeptide(L)'
;MRKTYHVDGMSCASCAAAVERILKKQDGIENAEVNLILNEVTITSKQKINTETCDRALQKAGFSLSEKEESHSETFAVEGMSCASCAASVERILSKFDDIQQASVNLVLNQVTISYTKRDFDAWKSAIAKAGFTLKENAVSSTCLLDIEGMSCASCSSSIERVLRKKEGIISADVNLVMNQATISYDHQKIKISEMIQAIEKAGFHAHIHKEEKTQTIKKDYESLRVYITLGIAAVLLYIGMSHMLGSFELPLPDIIYYKTHPFNFAFIQFILATIILILGSHFFTRGIKALIHKSPNMDTLVAVGTGSAYLYSLVSLIQIMQGNMHAVHTLYFESAGVVVALVQFGKHLESISKKKSTGAISALLQLRPDEATLLRDDKEITIQIDEINEGDLLVVKPGEHIPVDGIVVGTGANVDESMLTGESMPVKKQNGDALIQGTIDLDARMVMKCSATQENTTLSKIIQMVEEAQGKKAPIARIADRISLYFVPTVMLIAFIAGILWYIATKDFSFALTIFVSVLVIACPCALGLATPTAIMVGTGKAAQLGIFIKSGEALETASQIDTIVFDKTGTLTIGQPVVTDIATSKHEKEVLALAAALEQGSKHPLATAILKKAADEDIKIPSLAQIKTINGQGLEADYEGKKLFIGNKSDSTVSKQFQNQEEKYRKEGKTVVYLYLEDELLAIFAIADQLKSNAKEVVTQLRNQGIDVVMLTGDHKITAQAIAKQAGIEHVIAQVLPDQKGNQVQMLQQQGKKVAMVGDGINDAVALMQSEVGIAIGSGSDVALESADIVLMKDNLQDVLQAIRLSKAVIRNIHQNLFWAFFYNSLGIPIAAGVLHLFGGPLLSPVFAGGAMALSSVCVVSNALRLRNFK
;
A
#
# COMPACT_ATOMS: atom_id res chain seq x y z
N MET A 1 -11.88 35.85 -24.40
CA MET A 1 -10.67 36.11 -23.58
C MET A 1 -11.10 36.84 -22.32
N ARG A 2 -10.69 36.36 -21.15
CA ARG A 2 -10.95 36.99 -19.86
C ARG A 2 -9.59 37.33 -19.24
N LYS A 3 -9.32 38.60 -18.93
CA LYS A 3 -8.04 39.04 -18.34
C LYS A 3 -8.31 40.09 -17.26
N THR A 4 -7.58 40.00 -16.15
CA THR A 4 -7.73 40.88 -14.99
C THR A 4 -6.58 41.87 -14.93
N TYR A 5 -6.89 43.12 -14.63
CA TYR A 5 -5.95 44.25 -14.57
C TYR A 5 -6.12 44.98 -13.24
N HIS A 6 -5.05 45.60 -12.74
CA HIS A 6 -5.11 46.50 -11.60
C HIS A 6 -5.49 47.91 -12.06
N VAL A 7 -6.28 48.62 -11.26
CA VAL A 7 -6.76 49.98 -11.58
C VAL A 7 -6.45 50.94 -10.44
N ASP A 8 -5.51 51.84 -10.67
CA ASP A 8 -5.17 52.87 -9.69
C ASP A 8 -6.14 54.06 -9.77
N GLY A 9 -6.41 54.67 -8.62
CA GLY A 9 -7.28 55.85 -8.49
C GLY A 9 -8.73 55.55 -8.08
N MET A 10 -9.13 54.28 -7.96
CA MET A 10 -10.45 53.91 -7.43
C MET A 10 -10.48 53.98 -5.90
N SER A 11 -11.43 54.73 -5.33
CA SER A 11 -11.57 54.88 -3.88
C SER A 11 -13.00 54.71 -3.36
N CYS A 12 -13.99 54.55 -4.25
CA CYS A 12 -15.38 54.36 -3.87
C CYS A 12 -16.20 53.66 -4.97
N ALA A 13 -17.43 53.25 -4.63
CA ALA A 13 -18.33 52.55 -5.56
C ALA A 13 -18.68 53.36 -6.82
N SER A 14 -18.69 54.70 -6.75
CA SER A 14 -18.91 55.55 -7.93
C SER A 14 -17.70 55.56 -8.88
N CYS A 15 -16.47 55.43 -8.36
CA CYS A 15 -15.27 55.22 -9.16
C CYS A 15 -15.34 53.87 -9.90
N ALA A 16 -15.70 52.78 -9.20
CA ALA A 16 -15.85 51.46 -9.80
C ALA A 16 -16.87 51.47 -10.95
N ALA A 17 -18.05 52.07 -10.74
CA ALA A 17 -19.08 52.20 -11.77
C ALA A 17 -18.63 53.07 -12.97
N ALA A 18 -17.77 54.08 -12.74
CA ALA A 18 -17.19 54.88 -13.80
C ALA A 18 -16.20 54.08 -14.65
N VAL A 19 -15.31 53.31 -14.00
CA VAL A 19 -14.33 52.44 -14.66
C VAL A 19 -15.02 51.37 -15.50
N GLU A 20 -16.04 50.68 -14.97
CA GLU A 20 -16.84 49.71 -15.74
C GLU A 20 -17.48 50.33 -16.98
N ARG A 21 -18.04 51.54 -16.85
CA ARG A 21 -18.73 52.23 -17.95
C ARG A 21 -17.76 52.69 -19.03
N ILE A 22 -16.55 53.13 -18.65
CA ILE A 22 -15.52 53.59 -19.60
C ILE A 22 -14.98 52.39 -20.39
N LEU A 23 -14.73 51.27 -19.72
CA LEU A 23 -14.20 50.06 -20.35
C LEU A 23 -15.24 49.33 -21.21
N LYS A 24 -16.51 49.25 -20.79
CA LYS A 24 -17.61 48.69 -21.61
C LYS A 24 -17.87 49.46 -22.92
N LYS A 25 -17.40 50.71 -23.02
CA LYS A 25 -17.51 51.54 -24.24
C LYS A 25 -16.35 51.34 -25.22
N GLN A 26 -15.29 50.62 -24.86
CA GLN A 26 -14.17 50.38 -25.77
C GLN A 26 -14.50 49.26 -26.75
N ASP A 27 -14.10 49.43 -28.00
CA ASP A 27 -14.37 48.45 -29.05
C ASP A 27 -13.79 47.07 -28.72
N GLY A 28 -14.64 46.05 -28.81
CA GLY A 28 -14.28 44.66 -28.56
C GLY A 28 -14.50 44.18 -27.12
N ILE A 29 -14.80 45.03 -26.14
CA ILE A 29 -15.09 44.61 -24.75
C ILE A 29 -16.57 44.22 -24.61
N GLU A 30 -16.84 42.98 -24.17
CA GLU A 30 -18.21 42.50 -23.92
C GLU A 30 -18.66 42.78 -22.48
N ASN A 31 -17.74 42.64 -21.52
CA ASN A 31 -18.03 42.92 -20.12
C ASN A 31 -16.77 43.43 -19.40
N ALA A 32 -16.98 44.27 -18.40
CA ALA A 32 -15.96 44.74 -17.47
C ALA A 32 -16.58 44.75 -16.08
N GLU A 33 -16.03 43.96 -15.17
CA GLU A 33 -16.47 43.81 -13.78
C GLU A 33 -15.37 44.29 -12.85
N VAL A 34 -15.67 45.27 -12.00
CA VAL A 34 -14.71 45.84 -11.05
C VAL A 34 -14.87 45.20 -9.68
N ASN A 35 -13.76 44.70 -9.13
CA ASN A 35 -13.65 44.36 -7.72
C ASN A 35 -13.01 45.52 -6.97
N LEU A 36 -13.84 46.33 -6.31
CA LEU A 36 -13.40 47.52 -5.57
C LEU A 36 -12.49 47.18 -4.38
N ILE A 37 -12.64 46.00 -3.76
CA ILE A 37 -11.83 45.60 -2.60
C ILE A 37 -10.38 45.34 -3.03
N LEU A 38 -10.19 44.78 -4.22
CA LEU A 38 -8.88 44.44 -4.76
C LEU A 38 -8.31 45.52 -5.70
N ASN A 39 -9.06 46.60 -5.97
CA ASN A 39 -8.76 47.58 -7.02
C ASN A 39 -8.49 46.93 -8.39
N GLU A 40 -9.26 45.89 -8.71
CA GLU A 40 -9.07 45.10 -9.94
C GLU A 40 -10.27 45.26 -10.89
N VAL A 41 -10.02 45.14 -12.19
CA VAL A 41 -11.07 44.99 -13.21
C VAL A 41 -10.83 43.77 -14.06
N THR A 42 -11.86 42.95 -14.20
CA THR A 42 -11.84 41.77 -15.08
C THR A 42 -12.57 42.09 -16.36
N ILE A 43 -11.85 42.05 -17.48
CA ILE A 43 -12.35 42.39 -18.81
C ILE A 43 -12.58 41.10 -19.61
N THR A 44 -13.78 40.95 -20.16
CA THR A 44 -14.15 39.85 -21.07
C THR A 44 -14.33 40.39 -22.48
N SER A 45 -13.63 39.82 -23.46
CA SER A 45 -13.63 40.26 -24.85
C SER A 45 -13.57 39.09 -25.83
N LYS A 46 -14.22 39.23 -27.01
CA LYS A 46 -14.10 38.29 -28.14
C LYS A 46 -12.84 38.50 -28.99
N GLN A 47 -12.16 39.64 -28.85
CA GLN A 47 -10.95 39.99 -29.59
C GLN A 47 -9.77 40.25 -28.64
N LYS A 48 -8.57 40.49 -29.18
CA LYS A 48 -7.39 40.80 -28.36
C LYS A 48 -7.57 42.19 -27.75
N ILE A 49 -7.52 42.28 -26.43
CA ILE A 49 -7.69 43.53 -25.69
C ILE A 49 -6.49 44.44 -25.98
N ASN A 50 -6.75 45.66 -26.45
CA ASN A 50 -5.72 46.70 -26.63
C ASN A 50 -5.58 47.48 -25.32
N THR A 51 -4.63 47.06 -24.47
CA THR A 51 -4.41 47.58 -23.13
C THR A 51 -4.07 49.08 -23.13
N GLU A 52 -3.29 49.57 -24.10
CA GLU A 52 -2.95 51.00 -24.22
C GLU A 52 -4.16 51.89 -24.52
N THR A 53 -5.11 51.38 -25.29
CA THR A 53 -6.34 52.12 -25.62
C THR A 53 -7.27 52.20 -24.42
N CYS A 54 -7.35 51.12 -23.64
CA CYS A 54 -8.13 51.04 -22.40
C CYS A 54 -7.54 51.94 -21.31
N ASP A 55 -6.22 51.92 -21.13
CA ASP A 55 -5.52 52.78 -20.17
C ASP A 55 -5.68 54.26 -20.52
N ARG A 56 -5.47 54.64 -21.79
CA ARG A 56 -5.68 56.03 -22.25
C ARG A 56 -7.12 56.53 -22.06
N ALA A 57 -8.11 55.64 -22.16
CA ALA A 57 -9.51 55.98 -21.91
C ALA A 57 -9.78 56.23 -20.41
N LEU A 58 -9.13 55.45 -19.55
CA LEU A 58 -9.23 55.57 -18.10
C LEU A 58 -8.47 56.78 -17.55
N GLN A 59 -7.31 57.13 -18.13
CA GLN A 59 -6.52 58.30 -17.72
C GLN A 59 -7.29 59.62 -17.88
N LYS A 60 -8.18 59.72 -18.88
CA LYS A 60 -9.07 60.88 -19.06
C LYS A 60 -10.04 61.09 -17.89
N ALA A 61 -10.31 60.04 -17.13
CA ALA A 61 -11.17 60.07 -15.94
C ALA A 61 -10.38 60.00 -14.62
N GLY A 62 -9.04 60.07 -14.68
CA GLY A 62 -8.16 60.06 -13.51
C GLY A 62 -7.79 58.67 -12.98
N PHE A 63 -7.97 57.60 -13.77
CA PHE A 63 -7.59 56.23 -13.41
C PHE A 63 -6.47 55.71 -14.31
N SER A 64 -5.63 54.80 -13.83
CA SER A 64 -4.62 54.10 -14.66
C SER A 64 -4.78 52.59 -14.56
N LEU A 65 -4.57 51.91 -15.68
CA LEU A 65 -4.72 50.46 -15.84
C LEU A 65 -3.34 49.81 -15.98
N SER A 66 -2.95 48.97 -15.01
CA SER A 66 -1.69 48.23 -15.03
C SER A 66 -1.91 46.73 -15.11
N GLU A 67 -1.00 46.02 -15.78
CA GLU A 67 -1.02 44.55 -15.79
C GLU A 67 -0.52 44.01 -14.43
N LYS A 68 -1.17 42.96 -13.92
CA LYS A 68 -0.73 42.26 -12.72
C LYS A 68 0.58 41.54 -13.03
N GLU A 69 1.66 41.86 -12.30
CA GLU A 69 2.86 41.03 -12.30
C GLU A 69 2.52 39.69 -11.62
N GLU A 70 2.81 38.58 -12.30
CA GLU A 70 2.55 37.23 -11.78
C GLU A 70 3.48 36.95 -10.58
N SER A 71 2.90 36.82 -9.39
CA SER A 71 3.61 36.34 -8.20
C SER A 71 3.66 34.81 -8.22
N HIS A 72 4.87 34.23 -8.21
CA HIS A 72 5.07 32.78 -8.12
C HIS A 72 5.35 32.37 -6.68
N SER A 73 4.79 31.23 -6.24
CA SER A 73 5.05 30.68 -4.91
C SER A 73 5.66 29.29 -5.06
N GLU A 74 6.88 29.10 -4.56
CA GLU A 74 7.59 27.81 -4.55
C GLU A 74 8.02 27.44 -3.15
N THR A 75 8.02 26.14 -2.86
CA THR A 75 8.53 25.59 -1.60
C THR A 75 9.90 24.96 -1.81
N PHE A 76 10.82 25.18 -0.88
CA PHE A 76 12.20 24.70 -0.91
C PHE A 76 12.54 24.00 0.41
N ALA A 77 13.38 22.97 0.36
CA ALA A 77 13.87 22.31 1.58
C ALA A 77 15.02 23.13 2.21
N VAL A 78 15.05 23.21 3.54
CA VAL A 78 16.10 23.93 4.30
C VAL A 78 16.70 23.00 5.35
N GLU A 79 17.97 22.63 5.18
CA GLU A 79 18.69 21.81 6.15
C GLU A 79 19.41 22.67 7.20
N GLY A 80 19.49 22.14 8.43
CA GLY A 80 20.16 22.79 9.56
C GLY A 80 19.23 23.53 10.53
N MET A 81 17.92 23.57 10.26
CA MET A 81 16.93 24.10 11.19
C MET A 81 16.59 23.06 12.27
N SER A 82 16.61 23.47 13.54
CA SER A 82 16.29 22.58 14.68
C SER A 82 15.32 23.18 15.69
N CYS A 83 14.96 24.46 15.54
CA CYS A 83 14.04 25.14 16.45
C CYS A 83 13.33 26.34 15.78
N ALA A 84 12.32 26.88 16.45
CA ALA A 84 11.56 28.04 15.99
C ALA A 84 12.43 29.29 15.74
N SER A 85 13.55 29.44 16.47
CA SER A 85 14.48 30.56 16.25
C SER A 85 15.30 30.43 14.95
N CYS A 86 15.54 29.20 14.50
CA CYS A 86 16.13 28.92 13.18
C CYS A 86 15.14 29.31 12.07
N ALA A 87 13.87 28.89 12.20
CA ALA A 87 12.80 29.22 11.25
C ALA A 87 12.62 30.74 11.09
N ALA A 88 12.47 31.46 12.21
CA ALA A 88 12.35 32.93 12.20
C ALA A 88 13.61 33.65 11.69
N SER A 89 14.78 32.99 11.66
CA SER A 89 16.00 33.53 11.08
C SER A 89 16.02 33.36 9.56
N VAL A 90 15.57 32.22 9.05
CA VAL A 90 15.43 31.97 7.62
C VAL A 90 14.39 32.90 6.99
N GLU A 91 13.22 33.07 7.61
CA GLU A 91 12.18 34.01 7.15
C GLU A 91 12.69 35.45 7.05
N ARG A 92 13.42 35.90 8.07
CA ARG A 92 13.98 37.26 8.15
C ARG A 92 15.11 37.52 7.15
N ILE A 93 15.84 36.48 6.73
CA ILE A 93 16.89 36.60 5.72
C ILE A 93 16.25 36.73 4.35
N LEU A 94 15.25 35.90 4.07
CA LEU A 94 14.53 35.91 2.80
C LEU A 94 13.67 37.16 2.61
N SER A 95 13.07 37.70 3.67
CA SER A 95 12.26 38.92 3.57
C SER A 95 13.04 40.21 3.29
N LYS A 96 14.38 40.15 3.20
CA LYS A 96 15.23 41.30 2.83
C LYS A 96 15.43 41.46 1.33
N PHE A 97 14.98 40.49 0.54
CA PHE A 97 15.09 40.50 -0.91
C PHE A 97 13.88 41.23 -1.51
N ASP A 98 14.13 42.23 -2.35
CA ASP A 98 13.08 43.07 -2.97
C ASP A 98 12.19 42.25 -3.94
N ASP A 99 12.69 41.12 -4.41
CA ASP A 99 12.02 40.14 -5.26
C ASP A 99 11.15 39.15 -4.47
N ILE A 100 11.22 39.12 -3.14
CA ILE A 100 10.44 38.23 -2.26
C ILE A 100 9.32 39.02 -1.58
N GLN A 101 8.07 38.65 -1.86
CA GLN A 101 6.88 39.24 -1.23
C GLN A 101 6.59 38.61 0.14
N GLN A 102 6.81 37.30 0.28
CA GLN A 102 6.55 36.57 1.52
C GLN A 102 7.44 35.33 1.62
N ALA A 103 7.97 35.05 2.80
CA ALA A 103 8.67 33.80 3.11
C ALA A 103 8.09 33.22 4.41
N SER A 104 7.67 31.96 4.38
CA SER A 104 7.07 31.26 5.52
C SER A 104 7.74 29.90 5.70
N VAL A 105 8.22 29.60 6.90
CA VAL A 105 8.92 28.35 7.20
C VAL A 105 8.00 27.36 7.90
N ASN A 106 7.89 26.15 7.34
CA ASN A 106 7.33 25.00 8.01
C ASN A 106 8.46 24.19 8.68
N LEU A 107 8.62 24.37 10.00
CA LEU A 107 9.66 23.71 10.77
C LEU A 107 9.49 22.18 10.84
N VAL A 108 8.26 21.67 10.82
CA VAL A 108 7.98 20.23 10.88
C VAL A 108 8.47 19.52 9.63
N LEU A 109 8.27 20.16 8.46
CA LEU A 109 8.67 19.62 7.16
C LEU A 109 10.10 20.04 6.74
N ASN A 110 10.79 20.85 7.54
CA ASN A 110 12.07 21.50 7.18
C ASN A 110 12.01 22.20 5.81
N GLN A 111 10.93 22.94 5.57
CA GLN A 111 10.66 23.59 4.29
C GLN A 111 10.40 25.09 4.47
N VAL A 112 10.70 25.87 3.42
CA VAL A 112 10.34 27.28 3.32
C VAL A 112 9.55 27.51 2.04
N THR A 113 8.39 28.15 2.15
CA THR A 113 7.59 28.61 1.02
C THR A 113 7.92 30.08 0.76
N ILE A 114 8.38 30.38 -0.46
CA ILE A 114 8.80 31.71 -0.91
C ILE A 114 7.85 32.16 -2.02
N SER A 115 7.16 33.28 -1.79
CA SER A 115 6.39 34.00 -2.80
C SER A 115 7.24 35.12 -3.37
N TYR A 116 7.50 35.11 -4.68
CA TYR A 116 8.44 35.98 -5.35
C TYR A 116 7.93 36.51 -6.70
N THR A 117 8.44 37.65 -7.13
CA THR A 117 8.16 38.24 -8.46
C THR A 117 9.19 37.83 -9.51
N LYS A 118 10.44 37.59 -9.10
CA LYS A 118 11.52 37.08 -9.96
C LYS A 118 12.32 36.00 -9.24
N ARG A 119 12.53 34.85 -9.88
CA ARG A 119 13.25 33.72 -9.28
C ARG A 119 14.76 33.99 -9.26
N ASP A 120 15.34 34.18 -8.08
CA ASP A 120 16.80 34.29 -7.88
C ASP A 120 17.31 33.31 -6.81
N PHE A 121 17.16 32.01 -7.11
CA PHE A 121 17.46 30.93 -6.17
C PHE A 121 18.93 30.92 -5.70
N ASP A 122 19.89 31.25 -6.57
CA ASP A 122 21.31 31.25 -6.20
C ASP A 122 21.62 32.36 -5.19
N ALA A 123 21.00 33.54 -5.33
CA ALA A 123 21.13 34.61 -4.35
C ALA A 123 20.54 34.21 -3.00
N TRP A 124 19.34 33.63 -2.97
CA TRP A 124 18.69 33.17 -1.74
C TRP A 124 19.49 32.07 -1.04
N LYS A 125 19.96 31.08 -1.80
CA LYS A 125 20.82 29.99 -1.31
C LYS A 125 22.10 30.52 -0.68
N SER A 126 22.75 31.49 -1.32
CA SER A 126 23.98 32.10 -0.78
C SER A 126 23.74 32.88 0.52
N ALA A 127 22.58 33.54 0.66
CA ALA A 127 22.21 34.29 1.85
C ALA A 127 21.89 33.38 3.04
N ILE A 128 21.17 32.29 2.78
CA ILE A 128 20.84 31.26 3.78
C ILE A 128 22.11 30.50 4.22
N ALA A 129 23.03 30.21 3.30
CA ALA A 129 24.31 29.58 3.61
C ALA A 129 25.18 30.39 4.58
N LYS A 130 25.16 31.73 4.48
CA LYS A 130 25.88 32.63 5.40
C LYS A 130 25.36 32.55 6.85
N ALA A 131 24.14 32.09 7.05
CA ALA A 131 23.53 31.90 8.37
C ALA A 131 23.67 30.47 8.90
N GLY A 132 24.39 29.59 8.19
CA GLY A 132 24.65 28.20 8.61
C GLY A 132 23.56 27.19 8.21
N PHE A 133 22.64 27.57 7.33
CA PHE A 133 21.58 26.71 6.81
C PHE A 133 21.81 26.38 5.33
N THR A 134 21.24 25.28 4.82
CA THR A 134 21.39 24.90 3.40
C THR A 134 20.03 24.87 2.70
N LEU A 135 19.81 25.80 1.77
CA LEU A 135 18.63 25.80 0.89
C LEU A 135 18.84 24.80 -0.26
N LYS A 136 18.00 23.77 -0.32
CA LYS A 136 17.96 22.78 -1.39
C LYS A 136 16.78 23.06 -2.31
N GLU A 137 17.04 23.02 -3.61
CA GLU A 137 16.00 22.99 -4.62
C GLU A 137 15.25 21.68 -4.44
N ASN A 138 13.91 21.74 -4.34
CA ASN A 138 13.12 20.53 -4.30
C ASN A 138 13.42 19.75 -5.58
N ALA A 139 14.03 18.58 -5.46
CA ALA A 139 14.13 17.64 -6.56
C ALA A 139 12.69 17.35 -6.98
N VAL A 140 12.33 17.69 -8.21
CA VAL A 140 10.97 17.46 -8.69
C VAL A 140 10.83 15.96 -8.96
N SER A 141 10.60 15.21 -7.88
CA SER A 141 10.44 13.77 -7.90
C SER A 141 9.04 13.46 -8.39
N SER A 142 8.96 12.94 -9.61
CA SER A 142 7.75 12.34 -10.15
C SER A 142 7.84 10.83 -10.04
N THR A 143 6.71 10.18 -9.80
CA THR A 143 6.63 8.71 -9.79
C THR A 143 5.93 8.26 -11.07
N CYS A 144 6.45 7.24 -11.75
CA CYS A 144 5.74 6.59 -12.84
C CYS A 144 5.68 5.08 -12.63
N LEU A 145 4.57 4.49 -13.07
CA LEU A 145 4.38 3.05 -13.11
C LEU A 145 4.50 2.57 -14.56
N LEU A 146 5.36 1.59 -14.81
CA LEU A 146 5.55 0.97 -16.11
C LEU A 146 5.19 -0.52 -16.05
N ASP A 147 4.39 -0.98 -17.01
CA ASP A 147 4.19 -2.42 -17.24
C ASP A 147 5.36 -2.96 -18.07
N ILE A 148 5.96 -4.04 -17.59
CA ILE A 148 7.15 -4.66 -18.18
C ILE A 148 6.85 -6.08 -18.65
N GLU A 149 6.95 -6.30 -19.96
CA GLU A 149 6.83 -7.63 -20.54
C GLU A 149 8.17 -8.36 -20.59
N GLY A 150 8.10 -9.68 -20.35
CA GLY A 150 9.22 -10.60 -20.50
C GLY A 150 10.04 -10.87 -19.25
N MET A 151 9.65 -10.32 -18.09
CA MET A 151 10.22 -10.72 -16.81
C MET A 151 9.77 -12.13 -16.44
N SER A 152 10.73 -12.96 -15.97
CA SER A 152 10.43 -14.35 -15.63
C SER A 152 11.21 -14.90 -14.43
N CYS A 153 12.03 -14.09 -13.77
CA CYS A 153 12.73 -14.46 -12.54
C CYS A 153 13.23 -13.22 -11.79
N ALA A 154 13.66 -13.40 -10.53
CA ALA A 154 14.22 -12.34 -9.70
C ALA A 154 15.48 -11.68 -10.29
N SER A 155 16.28 -12.44 -11.05
CA SER A 155 17.41 -11.84 -11.77
C SER A 155 16.98 -10.89 -12.89
N CYS A 156 15.78 -11.05 -13.48
CA CYS A 156 15.24 -10.11 -14.45
C CYS A 156 14.88 -8.77 -13.77
N SER A 157 14.12 -8.82 -12.67
CA SER A 157 13.73 -7.61 -11.92
C SER A 157 14.96 -6.87 -11.38
N SER A 158 15.89 -7.59 -10.75
CA SER A 158 17.19 -7.04 -10.31
C SER A 158 18.00 -6.40 -11.44
N SER A 159 17.96 -6.98 -12.64
CA SER A 159 18.69 -6.44 -13.79
C SER A 159 18.09 -5.13 -14.27
N ILE A 160 16.76 -5.05 -14.34
CA ILE A 160 16.04 -3.82 -14.70
C ILE A 160 16.29 -2.72 -13.68
N GLU A 161 16.19 -3.01 -12.37
CA GLU A 161 16.49 -2.06 -11.30
C GLU A 161 17.91 -1.51 -11.42
N ARG A 162 18.89 -2.38 -11.67
CA ARG A 162 20.29 -1.98 -11.84
C ARG A 162 20.50 -1.13 -13.08
N VAL A 163 19.79 -1.39 -14.18
CA VAL A 163 19.87 -0.61 -15.41
C VAL A 163 19.25 0.77 -15.21
N LEU A 164 18.10 0.85 -14.53
CA LEU A 164 17.41 2.10 -14.23
C LEU A 164 18.21 2.94 -13.22
N ARG A 165 18.66 2.37 -12.10
CA ARG A 165 19.44 3.08 -11.06
C ARG A 165 20.80 3.62 -11.55
N LYS A 166 21.31 3.12 -12.67
CA LYS A 166 22.52 3.65 -13.31
C LYS A 166 22.28 4.92 -14.11
N LYS A 167 21.03 5.28 -14.39
CA LYS A 167 20.67 6.49 -15.13
C LYS A 167 20.61 7.69 -14.19
N GLU A 168 21.29 8.77 -14.58
CA GLU A 168 21.19 10.04 -13.87
C GLU A 168 19.75 10.55 -13.92
N GLY A 169 19.22 10.95 -12.77
CA GLY A 169 17.81 11.35 -12.62
C GLY A 169 16.89 10.30 -12.02
N ILE A 170 17.30 9.04 -11.88
CA ILE A 170 16.52 8.03 -11.15
C ILE A 170 16.82 8.10 -9.64
N ILE A 171 15.78 8.30 -8.82
CA ILE A 171 15.86 8.37 -7.36
C ILE A 171 15.68 6.98 -6.77
N SER A 172 14.62 6.28 -7.20
CA SER A 172 14.36 4.88 -6.86
C SER A 172 13.74 4.16 -8.05
N ALA A 173 13.98 2.85 -8.12
CA ALA A 173 13.35 1.97 -9.08
C ALA A 173 13.15 0.63 -8.38
N ASP A 174 11.89 0.22 -8.29
CA ASP A 174 11.44 -1.01 -7.64
C ASP A 174 10.59 -1.80 -8.63
N VAL A 175 10.97 -3.05 -8.87
CA VAL A 175 10.35 -3.89 -9.91
C VAL A 175 9.64 -5.08 -9.28
N ASN A 176 8.32 -5.11 -9.42
CA ASN A 176 7.47 -6.21 -8.97
C ASN A 176 7.33 -7.28 -10.07
N LEU A 177 7.92 -8.45 -9.83
CA LEU A 177 7.90 -9.61 -10.73
C LEU A 177 6.52 -10.27 -10.86
N VAL A 178 5.66 -10.16 -9.85
CA VAL A 178 4.34 -10.80 -9.86
C VAL A 178 3.36 -9.99 -10.72
N MET A 179 3.37 -8.68 -10.56
CA MET A 179 2.51 -7.76 -11.31
C MET A 179 3.09 -7.40 -12.68
N ASN A 180 4.33 -7.81 -12.96
CA ASN A 180 5.06 -7.38 -14.16
C ASN A 180 5.17 -5.86 -14.27
N GLN A 181 5.43 -5.18 -13.16
CA GLN A 181 5.40 -3.71 -13.07
C GLN A 181 6.68 -3.15 -12.47
N ALA A 182 7.02 -1.92 -12.83
CA ALA A 182 8.08 -1.15 -12.21
C ALA A 182 7.56 0.21 -11.73
N THR A 183 7.72 0.46 -10.44
CA THR A 183 7.47 1.76 -9.83
C THR A 183 8.80 2.52 -9.78
N ILE A 184 8.84 3.69 -10.41
CA ILE A 184 10.07 4.45 -10.59
C ILE A 184 9.83 5.87 -10.09
N SER A 185 10.61 6.32 -9.10
CA SER A 185 10.69 7.73 -8.72
C SER A 185 11.89 8.37 -9.40
N TYR A 186 11.64 9.45 -10.13
CA TYR A 186 12.64 10.09 -10.98
C TYR A 186 12.48 11.61 -11.01
N ASP A 187 13.58 12.28 -11.31
CA ASP A 187 13.64 13.71 -11.58
C ASP A 187 13.27 13.94 -13.05
N HIS A 188 12.06 14.45 -13.29
CA HIS A 188 11.54 14.64 -14.65
C HIS A 188 12.28 15.71 -15.46
N GLN A 189 13.11 16.53 -14.81
CA GLN A 189 13.97 17.51 -15.50
C GLN A 189 15.24 16.84 -16.06
N LYS A 190 15.68 15.73 -15.45
CA LYS A 190 16.91 15.02 -15.83
C LYS A 190 16.68 13.83 -16.75
N ILE A 191 15.54 13.14 -16.63
CA ILE A 191 15.25 11.95 -17.43
C ILE A 191 13.79 11.89 -17.86
N LYS A 192 13.57 11.53 -19.14
CA LYS A 192 12.22 11.33 -19.71
C LYS A 192 11.81 9.87 -19.62
N ILE A 193 10.50 9.61 -19.54
CA ILE A 193 9.93 8.25 -19.53
C ILE A 193 10.36 7.43 -20.76
N SER A 194 10.45 8.05 -21.94
CA SER A 194 10.93 7.38 -23.15
C SER A 194 12.36 6.84 -23.03
N GLU A 195 13.23 7.54 -22.30
CA GLU A 195 14.61 7.11 -22.07
C GLU A 195 14.68 5.95 -21.07
N MET A 196 13.78 5.93 -20.09
CA MET A 196 13.61 4.80 -19.17
C MET A 196 13.15 3.55 -19.93
N ILE A 197 12.14 3.68 -20.80
CA ILE A 197 11.66 2.57 -21.65
C ILE A 197 12.78 2.05 -22.55
N GLN A 198 13.52 2.94 -23.22
CA GLN A 198 14.65 2.52 -24.06
C GLN A 198 15.77 1.81 -23.27
N ALA A 199 16.01 2.20 -22.01
CA ALA A 199 16.97 1.52 -21.15
C ALA A 199 16.52 0.08 -20.85
N ILE A 200 15.22 -0.11 -20.59
CA ILE A 200 14.61 -1.42 -20.36
C ILE A 200 14.64 -2.28 -21.64
N GLU A 201 14.39 -1.68 -22.81
CA GLU A 201 14.48 -2.35 -24.12
C GLU A 201 15.88 -2.82 -24.46
N LYS A 202 16.89 -1.99 -24.19
CA LYS A 202 18.30 -2.38 -24.35
C LYS A 202 18.69 -3.53 -23.42
N ALA A 203 18.09 -3.61 -22.24
CA ALA A 203 18.28 -4.74 -21.33
C ALA A 203 17.57 -6.04 -21.79
N GLY A 204 16.76 -5.98 -22.86
CA GLY A 204 16.10 -7.12 -23.47
C GLY A 204 14.66 -7.38 -23.02
N PHE A 205 14.02 -6.37 -22.42
CA PHE A 205 12.61 -6.42 -21.96
C PHE A 205 11.76 -5.41 -22.75
N HIS A 206 10.44 -5.45 -22.65
CA HIS A 206 9.58 -4.41 -23.24
C HIS A 206 8.86 -3.66 -22.12
N ALA A 207 8.70 -2.34 -22.23
CA ALA A 207 8.02 -1.55 -21.22
C ALA A 207 7.05 -0.55 -21.85
N HIS A 208 5.89 -0.36 -21.22
CA HIS A 208 4.91 0.65 -21.58
C HIS A 208 4.38 1.36 -20.33
N ILE A 209 3.83 2.56 -20.49
CA ILE A 209 3.24 3.31 -19.39
C ILE A 209 1.98 2.57 -18.94
N HIS A 210 1.88 2.32 -17.63
CA HIS A 210 0.69 1.72 -17.06
C HIS A 210 -0.50 2.65 -17.30
N LYS A 211 -1.55 2.15 -17.93
CA LYS A 211 -2.84 2.82 -18.07
C LYS A 211 -3.90 1.96 -17.41
N GLU A 212 -4.76 2.58 -16.61
CA GLU A 212 -6.02 1.98 -16.17
C GLU A 212 -6.98 1.84 -17.35
N GLU A 213 -6.67 0.99 -18.32
CA GLU A 213 -7.65 0.58 -19.33
C GLU A 213 -8.36 -0.69 -18.83
N LYS A 214 -9.65 -0.53 -18.51
CA LYS A 214 -10.67 -1.59 -18.44
C LYS A 214 -10.81 -2.24 -19.81
N THR A 215 -9.83 -3.02 -20.24
CA THR A 215 -10.03 -4.02 -21.28
C THR A 215 -9.10 -5.17 -21.00
N GLN A 216 -9.55 -6.10 -20.15
CA GLN A 216 -9.18 -7.50 -20.33
C GLN A 216 -9.69 -7.91 -21.71
N THR A 217 -8.91 -7.60 -22.75
CA THR A 217 -9.07 -8.30 -24.00
C THR A 217 -8.83 -9.75 -23.65
N ILE A 218 -9.83 -10.59 -23.90
CA ILE A 218 -9.72 -12.04 -23.86
C ILE A 218 -8.67 -12.41 -24.93
N LYS A 219 -7.38 -12.26 -24.61
CA LYS A 219 -6.29 -12.88 -25.35
C LYS A 219 -6.53 -14.36 -25.16
N LYS A 220 -7.16 -14.97 -26.18
CA LYS A 220 -7.36 -16.42 -26.28
C LYS A 220 -6.09 -17.14 -25.81
N ASP A 221 -6.31 -18.20 -25.05
CA ASP A 221 -5.32 -18.99 -24.29
C ASP A 221 -4.37 -19.81 -25.21
N TYR A 222 -3.84 -19.19 -26.27
CA TYR A 222 -2.90 -19.81 -27.21
C TYR A 222 -1.56 -20.15 -26.55
N GLU A 223 -1.18 -19.45 -25.48
CA GLU A 223 0.03 -19.76 -24.72
C GLU A 223 -0.05 -21.09 -23.98
N SER A 224 -1.17 -21.41 -23.34
CA SER A 224 -1.35 -22.69 -22.64
C SER A 224 -1.30 -23.85 -23.64
N LEU A 225 -2.02 -23.72 -24.77
CA LEU A 225 -2.00 -24.69 -25.85
C LEU A 225 -0.58 -24.92 -26.41
N ARG A 226 0.22 -23.86 -26.60
CA ARG A 226 1.62 -23.97 -27.05
C ARG A 226 2.48 -24.80 -26.10
N VAL A 227 2.30 -24.64 -24.78
CA VAL A 227 3.05 -25.41 -23.78
C VAL A 227 2.69 -26.89 -23.84
N TYR A 228 1.41 -27.23 -23.94
CA TYR A 228 0.96 -28.64 -24.04
C TYR A 228 1.43 -29.29 -25.34
N ILE A 229 1.40 -28.57 -26.47
CA ILE A 229 1.95 -29.06 -27.74
C ILE A 229 3.46 -29.32 -27.60
N THR A 230 4.20 -28.38 -27.01
CA THR A 230 5.65 -28.52 -26.80
C THR A 230 5.97 -29.72 -25.92
N LEU A 231 5.17 -29.94 -24.85
CA LEU A 231 5.31 -31.08 -23.96
C LEU A 231 5.00 -32.41 -24.68
N GLY A 232 3.96 -32.44 -25.53
CA GLY A 232 3.62 -33.61 -26.34
C GLY A 232 4.73 -33.98 -27.32
N ILE A 233 5.30 -33.01 -28.03
CA ILE A 233 6.45 -33.22 -28.92
C ILE A 233 7.68 -33.66 -28.12
N ALA A 234 7.93 -33.07 -26.95
CA ALA A 234 9.03 -33.45 -26.08
C ALA A 234 8.89 -34.88 -25.53
N ALA A 235 7.67 -35.35 -25.24
CA ALA A 235 7.44 -36.73 -24.82
C ALA A 235 7.78 -37.73 -25.95
N VAL A 236 7.42 -37.41 -27.19
CA VAL A 236 7.80 -38.23 -28.37
C VAL A 236 9.32 -38.22 -28.55
N LEU A 237 9.94 -37.05 -28.46
CA LEU A 237 11.40 -36.91 -28.54
C LEU A 237 12.11 -37.69 -27.42
N LEU A 238 11.59 -37.65 -26.20
CA LEU A 238 12.12 -38.40 -25.05
C LEU A 238 12.00 -39.91 -25.27
N TYR A 239 10.85 -40.39 -25.76
CA TYR A 239 10.63 -41.80 -26.08
C TYR A 239 11.64 -42.32 -27.11
N ILE A 240 11.87 -41.56 -28.18
CA ILE A 240 12.84 -41.91 -29.22
C ILE A 240 14.27 -41.81 -28.66
N GLY A 241 14.60 -40.71 -27.98
CA GLY A 241 15.93 -40.43 -27.45
C GLY A 241 16.38 -41.45 -26.39
N MET A 242 15.51 -41.87 -25.49
CA MET A 242 15.85 -42.81 -24.42
C MET A 242 15.90 -44.29 -24.85
N SER A 243 15.46 -44.62 -26.06
CA SER A 243 15.38 -46.00 -26.58
C SER A 243 16.70 -46.79 -26.53
N HIS A 244 17.84 -46.10 -26.56
CA HIS A 244 19.18 -46.70 -26.56
C HIS A 244 19.91 -46.60 -25.20
N MET A 245 19.31 -45.93 -24.20
CA MET A 245 19.92 -45.69 -22.88
C MET A 245 19.42 -46.64 -21.77
N LEU A 246 18.23 -47.20 -21.92
CA LEU A 246 17.62 -48.11 -20.93
C LEU A 246 18.11 -49.55 -21.13
N GLY A 247 19.35 -49.82 -20.72
CA GLY A 247 20.09 -51.05 -21.06
C GLY A 247 19.32 -52.38 -21.02
N SER A 248 18.42 -52.60 -20.05
CA SER A 248 17.67 -53.86 -19.88
C SER A 248 16.25 -53.87 -20.49
N PHE A 249 15.79 -52.74 -21.02
CA PHE A 249 14.43 -52.56 -21.53
C PHE A 249 14.50 -51.73 -22.83
N GLU A 250 14.75 -52.40 -23.96
CA GLU A 250 14.71 -51.74 -25.27
C GLU A 250 13.26 -51.35 -25.59
N LEU A 251 12.99 -50.04 -25.72
CA LEU A 251 11.68 -49.55 -26.13
C LEU A 251 11.43 -49.95 -27.60
N PRO A 252 10.26 -50.52 -27.94
CA PRO A 252 9.97 -50.93 -29.30
C PRO A 252 9.90 -49.69 -30.20
N LEU A 253 10.78 -49.66 -31.20
CA LEU A 253 10.78 -48.67 -32.27
C LEU A 253 10.55 -49.37 -33.61
N PRO A 254 9.80 -48.76 -34.55
CA PRO A 254 9.71 -49.26 -35.91
C PRO A 254 11.12 -49.39 -36.54
N ASP A 255 11.34 -50.42 -37.35
CA ASP A 255 12.65 -50.71 -37.96
C ASP A 255 13.26 -49.50 -38.68
N ILE A 256 12.41 -48.66 -39.30
CA ILE A 256 12.78 -47.44 -40.04
C ILE A 256 13.50 -46.40 -39.15
N ILE A 257 13.30 -46.45 -37.83
CA ILE A 257 13.78 -45.49 -36.83
C ILE A 257 14.74 -46.17 -35.85
N TYR A 258 14.93 -47.49 -35.94
CA TYR A 258 15.75 -48.22 -34.98
C TYR A 258 17.23 -47.87 -35.14
N TYR A 259 17.87 -47.52 -34.01
CA TYR A 259 19.19 -46.90 -34.00
C TYR A 259 20.32 -47.81 -34.53
N LYS A 260 20.17 -49.15 -34.47
CA LYS A 260 21.16 -50.10 -35.03
C LYS A 260 21.01 -50.32 -36.53
N THR A 261 19.81 -50.22 -37.09
CA THR A 261 19.51 -50.49 -38.51
C THR A 261 19.53 -49.22 -39.35
N HIS A 262 18.96 -48.13 -38.85
CA HIS A 262 18.86 -46.83 -39.54
C HIS A 262 19.26 -45.65 -38.63
N PRO A 263 20.55 -45.56 -38.26
CA PRO A 263 21.06 -44.54 -37.33
C PRO A 263 20.90 -43.10 -37.83
N PHE A 264 20.96 -42.87 -39.14
CA PHE A 264 20.72 -41.55 -39.71
C PHE A 264 19.26 -41.10 -39.52
N ASN A 265 18.28 -41.97 -39.81
CA ASN A 265 16.86 -41.66 -39.62
C ASN A 265 16.55 -41.38 -38.15
N PHE A 266 17.13 -42.18 -37.24
CA PHE A 266 17.02 -41.99 -35.80
C PHE A 266 17.50 -40.59 -35.38
N ALA A 267 18.71 -40.20 -35.80
CA ALA A 267 19.28 -38.89 -35.48
C ALA A 267 18.53 -37.72 -36.13
N PHE A 268 18.09 -37.89 -37.39
CA PHE A 268 17.41 -36.85 -38.16
C PHE A 268 16.00 -36.55 -37.63
N ILE A 269 15.25 -37.57 -37.20
CA ILE A 269 13.94 -37.37 -36.57
C ILE A 269 14.09 -36.61 -35.25
N GLN A 270 15.08 -36.98 -34.43
CA GLN A 270 15.36 -36.24 -33.20
C GLN A 270 15.76 -34.79 -33.47
N PHE A 271 16.56 -34.53 -34.51
CA PHE A 271 16.91 -33.18 -34.95
C PHE A 271 15.66 -32.37 -35.31
N ILE A 272 14.74 -32.91 -36.11
CA ILE A 272 13.50 -32.20 -36.49
C ILE A 272 12.67 -31.87 -35.25
N LEU A 273 12.41 -32.86 -34.39
CA LEU A 273 11.58 -32.68 -33.20
C LEU A 273 12.22 -31.68 -32.23
N ALA A 274 13.53 -31.78 -31.97
CA ALA A 274 14.26 -30.83 -31.15
C ALA A 274 14.23 -29.42 -31.76
N THR A 275 14.42 -29.28 -33.08
CA THR A 275 14.35 -27.98 -33.76
C THR A 275 12.99 -27.32 -33.56
N ILE A 276 11.89 -28.07 -33.72
CA ILE A 276 10.53 -27.56 -33.52
C ILE A 276 10.36 -27.08 -32.07
N ILE A 277 10.81 -27.87 -31.08
CA ILE A 277 10.74 -27.47 -29.66
C ILE A 277 11.57 -26.20 -29.41
N LEU A 278 12.78 -26.10 -29.95
CA LEU A 278 13.63 -24.93 -29.79
C LEU A 278 13.04 -23.67 -30.45
N ILE A 279 12.34 -23.81 -31.59
CA ILE A 279 11.59 -22.70 -32.21
C ILE A 279 10.42 -22.27 -31.31
N LEU A 280 9.66 -23.23 -30.79
CA LEU A 280 8.58 -22.98 -29.81
C LEU A 280 9.12 -22.42 -28.49
N GLY A 281 10.40 -22.65 -28.17
CA GLY A 281 11.12 -22.08 -27.03
C GLY A 281 12.06 -20.92 -27.37
N SER A 282 11.96 -20.33 -28.58
CA SER A 282 12.93 -19.35 -29.10
C SER A 282 13.16 -18.15 -28.18
N HIS A 283 12.18 -17.81 -27.37
CA HIS A 283 12.26 -16.70 -26.44
C HIS A 283 13.36 -16.87 -25.36
N PHE A 284 13.67 -18.10 -24.96
CA PHE A 284 14.77 -18.39 -24.03
C PHE A 284 16.13 -18.02 -24.63
N PHE A 285 16.32 -18.28 -25.93
CA PHE A 285 17.57 -17.97 -26.63
C PHE A 285 17.71 -16.47 -26.87
N THR A 286 16.66 -15.79 -27.35
CA THR A 286 16.72 -14.36 -27.62
C THR A 286 16.96 -13.54 -26.35
N ARG A 287 16.29 -13.86 -25.24
CA ARG A 287 16.52 -13.21 -23.94
C ARG A 287 17.83 -13.62 -23.30
N GLY A 288 18.12 -14.93 -23.27
CA GLY A 288 19.29 -15.49 -22.60
C GLY A 288 20.62 -15.01 -23.19
N ILE A 289 20.72 -14.96 -24.52
CA ILE A 289 21.92 -14.47 -25.23
C ILE A 289 22.09 -12.96 -25.03
N LYS A 290 21.02 -12.17 -25.14
CA LYS A 290 21.07 -10.73 -24.86
C LYS A 290 21.53 -10.47 -23.43
N ALA A 291 20.97 -11.18 -22.44
CA ALA A 291 21.32 -11.05 -21.04
C ALA A 291 22.80 -11.39 -20.75
N LEU A 292 23.34 -12.41 -21.45
CA LEU A 292 24.76 -12.76 -21.37
C LEU A 292 25.66 -11.65 -21.91
N ILE A 293 25.35 -11.12 -23.10
CA ILE A 293 26.11 -10.03 -23.75
C ILE A 293 26.14 -8.78 -22.85
N HIS A 294 25.02 -8.47 -22.19
CA HIS A 294 24.91 -7.32 -21.30
C HIS A 294 25.43 -7.55 -19.88
N LYS A 295 26.16 -8.67 -19.63
CA LYS A 295 26.73 -9.03 -18.32
C LYS A 295 25.69 -9.09 -17.20
N SER A 296 24.50 -9.56 -17.52
CA SER A 296 23.40 -9.78 -16.59
C SER A 296 22.81 -11.18 -16.75
N PRO A 297 23.63 -12.25 -16.59
CA PRO A 297 23.17 -13.62 -16.80
C PRO A 297 22.00 -13.96 -15.87
N ASN A 298 20.99 -14.62 -16.43
CA ASN A 298 19.77 -15.00 -15.73
C ASN A 298 19.38 -16.46 -16.06
N MET A 299 18.19 -16.90 -15.65
CA MET A 299 17.68 -18.24 -15.98
C MET A 299 17.72 -18.52 -17.49
N ASP A 300 17.24 -17.59 -18.31
CA ASP A 300 17.16 -17.78 -19.76
C ASP A 300 18.56 -17.97 -20.35
N THR A 301 19.58 -17.33 -19.76
CA THR A 301 20.99 -17.57 -20.09
C THR A 301 21.43 -19.00 -19.79
N LEU A 302 21.10 -19.55 -18.62
CA LEU A 302 21.46 -20.94 -18.26
C LEU A 302 20.84 -21.94 -19.24
N VAL A 303 19.56 -21.76 -19.56
CA VAL A 303 18.85 -22.62 -20.52
C VAL A 303 19.46 -22.47 -21.92
N ALA A 304 19.62 -21.24 -22.40
CA ALA A 304 20.16 -20.98 -23.74
C ALA A 304 21.57 -21.55 -23.94
N VAL A 305 22.45 -21.39 -22.94
CA VAL A 305 23.82 -21.92 -23.00
C VAL A 305 23.81 -23.44 -22.88
N GLY A 306 23.07 -24.01 -21.93
CA GLY A 306 23.02 -25.46 -21.72
C GLY A 306 22.42 -26.21 -22.90
N THR A 307 21.18 -25.89 -23.27
CA THR A 307 20.47 -26.58 -24.36
C THR A 307 21.02 -26.22 -25.74
N GLY A 308 21.50 -24.98 -25.93
CA GLY A 308 22.20 -24.58 -27.14
C GLY A 308 23.50 -25.36 -27.37
N SER A 309 24.30 -25.57 -26.32
CA SER A 309 25.54 -26.38 -26.41
C SER A 309 25.22 -27.85 -26.73
N ALA A 310 24.24 -28.44 -26.06
CA ALA A 310 23.78 -29.81 -26.34
C ALA A 310 23.26 -29.97 -27.78
N TYR A 311 22.50 -29.00 -28.27
CA TYR A 311 21.97 -28.99 -29.63
C TYR A 311 23.06 -28.88 -30.69
N LEU A 312 24.00 -27.93 -30.53
CA LEU A 312 25.13 -27.76 -31.47
C LEU A 312 26.02 -28.99 -31.53
N TYR A 313 26.30 -29.62 -30.39
CA TYR A 313 27.08 -30.85 -30.35
C TYR A 313 26.37 -32.02 -31.04
N SER A 314 25.05 -32.12 -30.85
CA SER A 314 24.23 -33.12 -31.52
C SER A 314 24.18 -32.92 -33.04
N LEU A 315 24.22 -31.67 -33.50
CA LEU A 315 24.31 -31.33 -34.92
C LEU A 315 25.64 -31.80 -35.53
N VAL A 316 26.75 -31.64 -34.82
CA VAL A 316 28.05 -32.18 -35.24
C VAL A 316 28.01 -33.71 -35.31
N SER A 317 27.42 -34.36 -34.31
CA SER A 317 27.24 -35.83 -34.29
C SER A 317 26.38 -36.31 -35.47
N LEU A 318 25.31 -35.58 -35.81
CA LEU A 318 24.47 -35.88 -36.99
C LEU A 318 25.29 -35.83 -38.31
N ILE A 319 26.17 -34.84 -38.45
CA ILE A 319 27.06 -34.74 -39.63
C ILE A 319 28.05 -35.93 -39.65
N GLN A 320 28.59 -36.36 -38.51
CA GLN A 320 29.48 -37.53 -38.43
C GLN A 320 28.77 -38.83 -38.80
N ILE A 321 27.51 -39.00 -38.38
CA ILE A 321 26.68 -40.15 -38.77
C ILE A 321 26.45 -40.15 -40.29
N MET A 322 26.19 -38.97 -40.88
CA MET A 322 26.06 -38.81 -42.34
C MET A 322 27.35 -39.17 -43.09
N GLN A 323 28.52 -38.95 -42.48
CA GLN A 323 29.83 -39.34 -43.02
C GLN A 323 30.18 -40.83 -42.77
N GLY A 324 29.29 -41.61 -42.15
CA GLY A 324 29.44 -43.05 -41.96
C GLY A 324 29.97 -43.47 -40.58
N ASN A 325 30.16 -42.56 -39.63
CA ASN A 325 30.56 -42.92 -38.26
C ASN A 325 29.35 -43.34 -37.42
N MET A 326 29.03 -44.63 -37.45
CA MET A 326 27.85 -45.21 -36.80
C MET A 326 27.90 -45.18 -35.26
N HIS A 327 29.08 -44.99 -34.66
CA HIS A 327 29.22 -44.89 -33.20
C HIS A 327 28.78 -43.53 -32.63
N ALA A 328 28.68 -42.49 -33.47
CA ALA A 328 28.23 -41.16 -33.06
C ALA A 328 26.73 -41.08 -32.72
N VAL A 329 26.00 -42.19 -32.87
CA VAL A 329 24.58 -42.30 -32.47
C VAL A 329 24.40 -42.27 -30.96
N HIS A 330 25.39 -42.77 -30.21
CA HIS A 330 25.38 -42.77 -28.74
C HIS A 330 25.75 -41.41 -28.13
N THR A 331 26.11 -40.43 -28.97
CA THR A 331 26.52 -39.08 -28.54
C THR A 331 25.49 -38.01 -28.90
N LEU A 332 24.24 -38.41 -29.15
CA LEU A 332 23.14 -37.50 -29.47
C LEU A 332 22.46 -36.97 -28.19
N TYR A 333 22.32 -35.65 -28.10
CA TYR A 333 21.69 -34.92 -27.00
C TYR A 333 20.55 -34.02 -27.46
N PHE A 334 19.97 -34.30 -28.63
CA PHE A 334 18.78 -33.60 -29.12
C PHE A 334 17.62 -33.74 -28.14
N GLU A 335 17.45 -34.92 -27.55
CA GLU A 335 16.51 -35.19 -26.46
C GLU A 335 16.73 -34.24 -25.27
N SER A 336 17.95 -34.17 -24.75
CA SER A 336 18.26 -33.34 -23.60
C SER A 336 18.05 -31.86 -23.90
N ALA A 337 18.41 -31.40 -25.10
CA ALA A 337 18.17 -30.01 -25.53
C ALA A 337 16.67 -29.68 -25.60
N GLY A 338 15.86 -30.54 -26.23
CA GLY A 338 14.43 -30.30 -26.41
C GLY A 338 13.62 -30.47 -25.12
N VAL A 339 13.84 -31.57 -24.39
CA VAL A 339 13.08 -31.90 -23.18
C VAL A 339 13.33 -30.89 -22.06
N VAL A 340 14.57 -30.42 -21.89
CA VAL A 340 14.87 -29.37 -20.91
C VAL A 340 14.11 -28.07 -21.25
N VAL A 341 14.10 -27.64 -22.51
CA VAL A 341 13.32 -26.45 -22.93
C VAL A 341 11.84 -26.65 -22.62
N ALA A 342 11.27 -27.81 -22.95
CA ALA A 342 9.86 -28.11 -22.70
C ALA A 342 9.51 -28.14 -21.21
N LEU A 343 10.33 -28.78 -20.38
CA LEU A 343 10.12 -28.85 -18.92
C LEU A 343 10.27 -27.49 -18.24
N VAL A 344 11.25 -26.68 -18.66
CA VAL A 344 11.40 -25.30 -18.15
C VAL A 344 10.20 -24.44 -18.56
N GLN A 345 9.75 -24.57 -19.81
CA GLN A 345 8.57 -23.86 -20.30
C GLN A 345 7.31 -24.27 -19.53
N PHE A 346 7.14 -25.57 -19.28
CA PHE A 346 6.05 -26.10 -18.45
C PHE A 346 6.14 -25.59 -17.00
N GLY A 347 7.34 -25.56 -16.40
CA GLY A 347 7.57 -24.98 -15.08
C GLY A 347 7.15 -23.51 -15.00
N LYS A 348 7.54 -22.69 -15.99
CA LYS A 348 7.10 -21.28 -16.10
C LYS A 348 5.59 -21.15 -16.30
N HIS A 349 4.97 -22.09 -17.01
CA HIS A 349 3.52 -22.11 -17.17
C HIS A 349 2.79 -22.41 -15.86
N LEU A 350 3.25 -23.42 -15.11
CA LEU A 350 2.74 -23.72 -13.77
C LEU A 350 2.91 -22.54 -12.81
N GLU A 351 4.06 -21.85 -12.87
CA GLU A 351 4.31 -20.60 -12.16
C GLU A 351 3.29 -19.51 -12.55
N SER A 352 3.02 -19.30 -13.84
CA SER A 352 2.06 -18.29 -14.31
C SER A 352 0.63 -18.57 -13.85
N ILE A 353 0.18 -19.83 -13.94
CA ILE A 353 -1.13 -20.26 -13.40
C ILE A 353 -1.21 -19.99 -11.89
N SER A 354 -0.13 -20.30 -11.18
CA SER A 354 -0.03 -20.12 -9.74
C SER A 354 -0.07 -18.65 -9.33
N LYS A 355 0.61 -17.77 -10.08
CA LYS A 355 0.52 -16.31 -9.92
C LYS A 355 -0.92 -15.82 -10.13
N LYS A 356 -1.58 -16.23 -11.22
CA LYS A 356 -2.98 -15.87 -11.52
C LYS A 356 -3.96 -16.28 -10.41
N LYS A 357 -3.75 -17.43 -9.76
CA LYS A 357 -4.56 -17.84 -8.60
C LYS A 357 -4.33 -16.98 -7.38
N SER A 358 -3.13 -16.44 -7.25
CA SER A 358 -2.71 -15.68 -6.06
C SER A 358 -3.11 -14.19 -6.18
N THR A 359 -3.32 -13.66 -7.40
CA THR A 359 -3.94 -12.34 -7.65
C THR A 359 -5.47 -12.32 -7.45
N GLY A 360 -6.11 -13.48 -7.31
CA GLY A 360 -7.58 -13.59 -7.23
C GLY A 360 -8.21 -12.85 -6.04
N ALA A 361 -7.47 -12.59 -4.96
CA ALA A 361 -7.97 -11.81 -3.82
C ALA A 361 -8.19 -10.33 -4.18
N ILE A 362 -7.33 -9.74 -5.03
CA ILE A 362 -7.51 -8.37 -5.53
C ILE A 362 -8.67 -8.34 -6.54
N SER A 363 -8.73 -9.35 -7.43
CA SER A 363 -9.83 -9.46 -8.39
C SER A 363 -11.19 -9.57 -7.69
N ALA A 364 -11.25 -10.20 -6.51
CA ALA A 364 -12.46 -10.24 -5.70
C ALA A 364 -12.85 -8.85 -5.17
N LEU A 365 -11.89 -7.98 -4.81
CA LEU A 365 -12.18 -6.59 -4.41
C LEU A 365 -12.64 -5.75 -5.60
N LEU A 366 -12.03 -5.91 -6.78
CA LEU A 366 -12.43 -5.22 -8.01
C LEU A 366 -13.85 -5.60 -8.46
N GLN A 367 -14.28 -6.84 -8.21
CA GLN A 367 -15.64 -7.31 -8.51
C GLN A 367 -16.71 -6.67 -7.62
N LEU A 368 -16.34 -6.02 -6.52
CA LEU A 368 -17.29 -5.32 -5.64
C LEU A 368 -17.69 -3.94 -6.20
N ARG A 369 -16.94 -3.39 -7.15
CA ARG A 369 -17.27 -2.10 -7.78
C ARG A 369 -18.29 -2.32 -8.91
N PRO A 370 -19.53 -1.83 -8.80
CA PRO A 370 -20.45 -1.87 -9.92
C PRO A 370 -20.00 -0.91 -11.02
N ASP A 371 -20.28 -1.25 -12.28
CA ASP A 371 -19.96 -0.40 -13.44
C ASP A 371 -21.01 0.71 -13.64
N GLU A 372 -22.24 0.49 -13.19
CA GLU A 372 -23.39 1.38 -13.37
C GLU A 372 -24.04 1.74 -12.03
N ALA A 373 -24.67 2.91 -11.97
CA ALA A 373 -25.44 3.39 -10.83
C ALA A 373 -26.76 4.03 -11.27
N THR A 374 -27.76 4.03 -10.39
CA THR A 374 -29.06 4.66 -10.66
C THR A 374 -29.12 6.05 -10.02
N LEU A 375 -29.07 7.11 -10.83
CA LEU A 375 -29.23 8.50 -10.43
C LEU A 375 -30.70 8.88 -10.29
N LEU A 376 -31.06 9.60 -9.23
CA LEU A 376 -32.37 10.20 -9.02
C LEU A 376 -32.32 11.69 -9.41
N ARG A 377 -32.93 12.05 -10.55
CA ARG A 377 -33.04 13.43 -11.03
C ARG A 377 -34.49 13.72 -11.43
N ASP A 378 -35.06 14.80 -10.91
CA ASP A 378 -36.46 15.21 -11.16
C ASP A 378 -37.48 14.07 -10.93
N ASP A 379 -37.35 13.34 -9.81
CA ASP A 379 -38.16 12.16 -9.45
C ASP A 379 -38.11 11.00 -10.47
N LYS A 380 -37.11 10.99 -11.37
CA LYS A 380 -36.87 9.90 -12.33
C LYS A 380 -35.55 9.19 -12.02
N GLU A 381 -35.60 7.87 -12.11
CA GLU A 381 -34.44 6.98 -12.01
C GLU A 381 -33.77 6.86 -13.40
N ILE A 382 -32.49 7.24 -13.49
CA ILE A 382 -31.69 7.19 -14.71
C ILE A 382 -30.42 6.38 -14.42
N THR A 383 -30.19 5.31 -15.16
CA THR A 383 -28.94 4.55 -15.07
C THR A 383 -27.82 5.30 -15.78
N ILE A 384 -26.72 5.53 -15.06
CA ILE A 384 -25.51 6.22 -15.54
C ILE A 384 -24.27 5.36 -15.26
N GLN A 385 -23.18 5.62 -15.98
CA GLN A 385 -21.89 4.98 -15.70
C GLN A 385 -21.30 5.55 -14.41
N ILE A 386 -20.56 4.73 -13.67
CA ILE A 386 -19.99 5.14 -12.37
C ILE A 386 -19.06 6.36 -12.47
N ASP A 387 -18.40 6.54 -13.63
CA ASP A 387 -17.46 7.64 -13.87
C ASP A 387 -18.16 8.99 -14.12
N GLU A 388 -19.48 8.99 -14.34
CA GLU A 388 -20.30 10.19 -14.57
C GLU A 388 -20.91 10.76 -13.27
N ILE A 389 -20.76 10.05 -12.15
CA ILE A 389 -21.31 10.46 -10.84
C ILE A 389 -20.49 11.63 -10.28
N ASN A 390 -21.18 12.63 -9.74
CA ASN A 390 -20.58 13.76 -9.05
C ASN A 390 -20.91 13.76 -7.56
N GLU A 391 -20.05 14.37 -6.75
CA GLU A 391 -20.34 14.58 -5.33
C GLU A 391 -21.66 15.34 -5.14
N GLY A 392 -22.46 14.87 -4.19
CA GLY A 392 -23.77 15.42 -3.89
C GLY A 392 -24.93 14.89 -4.74
N ASP A 393 -24.67 14.08 -5.77
CA ASP A 393 -25.72 13.39 -6.52
C ASP A 393 -26.54 12.46 -5.62
N LEU A 394 -27.85 12.36 -5.89
CA LEU A 394 -28.75 11.43 -5.20
C LEU A 394 -28.86 10.14 -5.99
N LEU A 395 -28.47 9.03 -5.39
CA LEU A 395 -28.48 7.71 -6.00
C LEU A 395 -29.53 6.83 -5.32
N VAL A 396 -30.16 5.96 -6.10
CA VAL A 396 -31.07 4.92 -5.61
C VAL A 396 -30.32 3.60 -5.60
N VAL A 397 -30.33 2.94 -4.44
CA VAL A 397 -29.82 1.57 -4.28
C VAL A 397 -31.03 0.67 -4.01
N LYS A 398 -31.14 -0.42 -4.78
CA LYS A 398 -32.24 -1.40 -4.62
C LYS A 398 -31.77 -2.59 -3.78
N PRO A 399 -32.70 -3.33 -3.14
CA PRO A 399 -32.34 -4.55 -2.42
C PRO A 399 -31.57 -5.53 -3.31
N GLY A 400 -30.43 -6.00 -2.82
CA GLY A 400 -29.50 -6.89 -3.50
C GLY A 400 -28.45 -6.19 -4.38
N GLU A 401 -28.49 -4.87 -4.53
CA GLU A 401 -27.50 -4.11 -5.29
C GLU A 401 -26.28 -3.72 -4.43
N HIS A 402 -25.12 -3.63 -5.08
CA HIS A 402 -23.93 -3.05 -4.47
C HIS A 402 -24.07 -1.53 -4.39
N ILE A 403 -23.62 -0.96 -3.28
CA ILE A 403 -23.50 0.48 -3.12
C ILE A 403 -22.43 1.00 -4.09
N PRO A 404 -22.77 1.91 -5.02
CA PRO A 404 -21.88 2.24 -6.14
C PRO A 404 -20.73 3.16 -5.77
N VAL A 405 -20.91 4.06 -4.80
CA VAL A 405 -19.90 5.03 -4.34
C VAL A 405 -20.11 5.29 -2.85
N ASP A 406 -19.14 5.92 -2.19
CA ASP A 406 -19.30 6.30 -0.79
C ASP A 406 -20.34 7.42 -0.65
N GLY A 407 -21.18 7.34 0.38
CA GLY A 407 -22.24 8.33 0.57
C GLY A 407 -22.91 8.28 1.93
N ILE A 408 -24.01 9.01 2.03
CA ILE A 408 -24.80 9.15 3.26
C ILE A 408 -26.24 8.77 2.96
N VAL A 409 -26.87 7.99 3.84
CA VAL A 409 -28.28 7.63 3.72
C VAL A 409 -29.16 8.88 3.80
N VAL A 410 -30.10 9.01 2.86
CA VAL A 410 -31.12 10.06 2.85
C VAL A 410 -32.51 9.41 2.88
N GLY A 411 -33.23 9.59 3.99
CA GLY A 411 -34.59 9.09 4.18
C GLY A 411 -34.64 7.69 4.79
N THR A 412 -35.19 6.72 4.07
CA THR A 412 -35.40 5.36 4.58
C THR A 412 -34.09 4.59 4.66
N GLY A 413 -33.73 4.13 5.86
CA GLY A 413 -32.57 3.29 6.09
C GLY A 413 -32.79 1.82 5.69
N ALA A 414 -31.70 1.06 5.63
CA ALA A 414 -31.67 -0.34 5.22
C ALA A 414 -30.67 -1.15 6.06
N ASN A 415 -30.77 -2.48 6.02
CA ASN A 415 -29.68 -3.33 6.51
C ASN A 415 -28.68 -3.54 5.38
N VAL A 416 -27.41 -3.29 5.67
CA VAL A 416 -26.31 -3.37 4.71
C VAL A 416 -25.34 -4.45 5.13
N ASP A 417 -25.00 -5.34 4.20
CA ASP A 417 -23.94 -6.32 4.37
C ASP A 417 -22.58 -5.67 4.06
N GLU A 418 -21.80 -5.44 5.12
CA GLU A 418 -20.44 -4.93 5.04
C GLU A 418 -19.39 -6.05 5.19
N SER A 419 -19.79 -7.32 5.21
CA SER A 419 -18.94 -8.48 5.54
C SER A 419 -17.72 -8.65 4.66
N MET A 420 -17.73 -8.17 3.42
CA MET A 420 -16.58 -8.26 2.51
C MET A 420 -15.47 -7.25 2.85
N LEU A 421 -15.81 -6.12 3.45
CA LEU A 421 -14.87 -5.05 3.81
C LEU A 421 -14.51 -5.09 5.29
N THR A 422 -15.52 -5.29 6.13
CA THR A 422 -15.33 -5.42 7.56
C THR A 422 -14.89 -6.84 7.88
N GLY A 423 -15.53 -7.88 7.34
CA GLY A 423 -15.32 -9.27 7.76
C GLY A 423 -16.34 -9.74 8.80
N GLU A 424 -17.29 -8.88 9.19
CA GLU A 424 -18.37 -9.25 10.11
C GLU A 424 -19.54 -9.88 9.34
N SER A 425 -19.98 -11.07 9.74
CA SER A 425 -21.03 -11.80 9.02
C SER A 425 -22.45 -11.29 9.28
N MET A 426 -22.62 -10.36 10.22
CA MET A 426 -23.93 -9.81 10.59
C MET A 426 -24.17 -8.49 9.86
N PRO A 427 -25.32 -8.32 9.18
CA PRO A 427 -25.67 -7.07 8.53
C PRO A 427 -25.77 -5.90 9.52
N VAL A 428 -25.33 -4.72 9.10
CA VAL A 428 -25.35 -3.49 9.88
C VAL A 428 -26.59 -2.68 9.49
N LYS A 429 -27.37 -2.26 10.49
CA LYS A 429 -28.54 -1.42 10.26
C LYS A 429 -28.13 0.04 10.08
N LYS A 430 -28.43 0.61 8.91
CA LYS A 430 -28.16 2.01 8.57
C LYS A 430 -29.44 2.85 8.67
N GLN A 431 -29.31 4.06 9.17
CA GLN A 431 -30.38 5.05 9.33
C GLN A 431 -30.04 6.35 8.61
N ASN A 432 -31.01 7.25 8.51
CA ASN A 432 -30.83 8.55 7.88
C ASN A 432 -29.63 9.31 8.49
N GLY A 433 -28.68 9.72 7.66
CA GLY A 433 -27.44 10.38 8.10
C GLY A 433 -26.26 9.43 8.33
N ASP A 434 -26.44 8.11 8.32
CA ASP A 434 -25.34 7.15 8.44
C ASP A 434 -24.53 7.07 7.14
N ALA A 435 -23.24 6.79 7.29
CA ALA A 435 -22.31 6.60 6.17
C ALA A 435 -22.48 5.21 5.52
N LEU A 436 -22.34 5.20 4.20
CA LEU A 436 -22.37 4.04 3.32
C LEU A 436 -21.05 3.93 2.57
N ILE A 437 -20.54 2.70 2.45
CA ILE A 437 -19.24 2.41 1.84
C ILE A 437 -19.45 1.68 0.51
N GLN A 438 -18.71 2.09 -0.52
CA GLN A 438 -18.74 1.47 -1.84
C GLN A 438 -18.48 -0.04 -1.77
N GLY A 439 -19.25 -0.81 -2.54
CA GLY A 439 -19.13 -2.27 -2.69
C GLY A 439 -19.81 -3.11 -1.62
N THR A 440 -20.31 -2.49 -0.54
CA THR A 440 -21.24 -3.13 0.41
C THR A 440 -22.60 -3.39 -0.25
N ILE A 441 -23.44 -4.27 0.31
CA ILE A 441 -24.68 -4.73 -0.34
C ILE A 441 -25.89 -4.29 0.49
N ASP A 442 -26.87 -3.63 -0.14
CA ASP A 442 -28.19 -3.43 0.48
C ASP A 442 -28.96 -4.76 0.48
N LEU A 443 -29.51 -5.18 1.61
CA LEU A 443 -30.21 -6.47 1.71
C LEU A 443 -31.73 -6.35 1.57
N ASP A 444 -32.32 -5.22 1.98
CA ASP A 444 -33.69 -5.26 2.49
C ASP A 444 -34.62 -4.17 1.93
N ALA A 445 -34.08 -3.00 1.54
CA ALA A 445 -34.92 -1.84 1.25
C ALA A 445 -34.49 -1.06 0.01
N ARG A 446 -35.40 -0.27 -0.55
CA ARG A 446 -35.03 0.76 -1.52
C ARG A 446 -34.52 1.96 -0.75
N MET A 447 -33.23 2.23 -0.84
CA MET A 447 -32.56 3.32 -0.14
C MET A 447 -32.19 4.44 -1.12
N VAL A 448 -32.28 5.68 -0.67
CA VAL A 448 -31.71 6.83 -1.38
C VAL A 448 -30.46 7.25 -0.61
N MET A 449 -29.38 7.49 -1.34
CA MET A 449 -28.12 7.95 -0.77
C MET A 449 -27.64 9.21 -1.48
N LYS A 450 -26.95 10.07 -0.74
CA LYS A 450 -26.24 11.21 -1.30
C LYS A 450 -24.77 10.86 -1.45
N CYS A 451 -24.22 11.00 -2.66
CA CYS A 451 -22.81 10.77 -2.93
C CYS A 451 -21.93 11.73 -2.11
N SER A 452 -20.89 11.17 -1.48
CA SER A 452 -19.91 11.90 -0.67
C SER A 452 -18.49 11.87 -1.25
N ALA A 453 -18.13 10.83 -1.98
CA ALA A 453 -16.86 10.72 -2.69
C ALA A 453 -17.03 9.88 -3.97
N THR A 454 -16.24 10.17 -5.00
CA THR A 454 -16.29 9.50 -6.32
C THR A 454 -14.90 9.04 -6.79
N GLN A 455 -14.86 8.15 -7.78
CA GLN A 455 -13.64 7.70 -8.47
C GLN A 455 -12.54 7.20 -7.52
N GLU A 456 -11.34 7.78 -7.57
CA GLU A 456 -10.17 7.42 -6.75
C GLU A 456 -10.35 7.78 -5.27
N ASN A 457 -11.32 8.66 -4.94
CA ASN A 457 -11.50 9.16 -3.58
C ASN A 457 -12.38 8.28 -2.69
N THR A 458 -12.99 7.21 -3.22
CA THR A 458 -13.78 6.27 -2.42
C THR A 458 -12.90 5.42 -1.51
N THR A 459 -13.47 4.94 -0.40
CA THR A 459 -12.80 4.10 0.59
C THR A 459 -12.28 2.82 -0.06
N LEU A 460 -13.09 2.17 -0.91
CA LEU A 460 -12.67 0.96 -1.63
C LEU A 460 -11.53 1.24 -2.63
N SER A 461 -11.57 2.36 -3.37
CA SER A 461 -10.48 2.73 -4.30
C SER A 461 -9.17 3.00 -3.55
N LYS A 462 -9.23 3.75 -2.43
CA LYS A 462 -8.07 3.98 -1.55
C LYS A 462 -7.52 2.67 -0.99
N ILE A 463 -8.39 1.75 -0.59
CA ILE A 463 -8.00 0.40 -0.15
C ILE A 463 -7.30 -0.36 -1.29
N ILE A 464 -7.85 -0.36 -2.50
CA ILE A 464 -7.27 -1.04 -3.67
C ILE A 464 -5.89 -0.45 -3.96
N GLN A 465 -5.76 0.87 -4.00
CA GLN A 465 -4.49 1.56 -4.19
C GLN A 465 -3.48 1.18 -3.11
N MET A 466 -3.87 1.15 -1.83
CA MET A 466 -2.98 0.70 -0.75
C MET A 466 -2.52 -0.74 -0.93
N VAL A 467 -3.41 -1.64 -1.36
CA VAL A 467 -3.07 -3.05 -1.61
C VAL A 467 -2.14 -3.19 -2.81
N GLU A 468 -2.32 -2.38 -3.85
CA GLU A 468 -1.45 -2.34 -5.03
C GLU A 468 -0.08 -1.75 -4.72
N GLU A 469 -0.03 -0.63 -3.99
CA GLU A 469 1.21 -0.04 -3.48
C GLU A 469 1.98 -1.02 -2.60
N ALA A 470 1.25 -1.80 -1.78
CA ALA A 470 1.85 -2.79 -0.91
C ALA A 470 2.53 -3.93 -1.66
N GLN A 471 1.98 -4.28 -2.82
CA GLN A 471 2.56 -5.27 -3.71
C GLN A 471 3.70 -4.68 -4.53
N GLY A 472 3.57 -3.43 -4.98
CA GLY A 472 4.58 -2.72 -5.79
C GLY A 472 5.90 -2.52 -5.06
N LYS A 473 5.87 -2.19 -3.77
CA LYS A 473 7.09 -1.97 -2.96
C LYS A 473 7.72 -3.28 -2.50
N LYS A 474 8.99 -3.49 -2.84
CA LYS A 474 9.77 -4.66 -2.39
C LYS A 474 10.07 -4.61 -0.88
N ALA A 475 9.59 -5.61 -0.16
CA ALA A 475 9.97 -5.85 1.24
C ALA A 475 11.49 -6.11 1.38
N PRO A 476 12.12 -5.70 2.50
CA PRO A 476 13.53 -5.99 2.78
C PRO A 476 13.91 -7.47 2.60
N ILE A 477 13.07 -8.41 3.04
CA ILE A 477 13.28 -9.85 2.89
C ILE A 477 13.36 -10.29 1.42
N ALA A 478 12.66 -9.61 0.51
CA ALA A 478 12.74 -9.90 -0.93
C ALA A 478 14.13 -9.59 -1.51
N ARG A 479 14.86 -8.64 -0.92
CA ARG A 479 16.24 -8.31 -1.33
C ARG A 479 17.22 -9.44 -1.03
N ILE A 480 16.89 -10.34 -0.10
CA ILE A 480 17.72 -11.52 0.19
C ILE A 480 17.76 -12.44 -1.04
N ALA A 481 16.62 -12.68 -1.68
CA ALA A 481 16.54 -13.50 -2.90
C ALA A 481 17.36 -12.89 -4.05
N ASP A 482 17.30 -11.57 -4.21
CA ASP A 482 18.08 -10.82 -5.22
C ASP A 482 19.59 -10.91 -4.94
N ARG A 483 20.00 -10.70 -3.68
CA ARG A 483 21.41 -10.81 -3.26
C ARG A 483 21.94 -12.21 -3.49
N ILE A 484 21.17 -13.25 -3.16
CA ILE A 484 21.62 -14.62 -3.38
C ILE A 484 21.73 -14.91 -4.87
N SER A 485 20.74 -14.52 -5.68
CA SER A 485 20.77 -14.74 -7.14
C SER A 485 22.00 -14.10 -7.80
N LEU A 486 22.41 -12.92 -7.32
CA LEU A 486 23.60 -12.20 -7.82
C LEU A 486 24.89 -13.01 -7.70
N TYR A 487 25.08 -13.74 -6.59
CA TYR A 487 26.28 -14.55 -6.37
C TYR A 487 26.11 -15.99 -6.84
N PHE A 488 24.90 -16.54 -6.73
CA PHE A 488 24.61 -17.94 -6.99
C PHE A 488 24.76 -18.30 -8.46
N VAL A 489 24.20 -17.51 -9.39
CA VAL A 489 24.24 -17.80 -10.83
C VAL A 489 25.69 -17.85 -11.36
N PRO A 490 26.57 -16.85 -11.12
CA PRO A 490 27.97 -16.94 -11.54
C PRO A 490 28.73 -18.10 -10.91
N THR A 491 28.46 -18.39 -9.62
CA THR A 491 29.13 -19.48 -8.90
C THR A 491 28.79 -20.84 -9.50
N VAL A 492 27.51 -21.08 -9.81
CA VAL A 492 27.06 -22.32 -10.47
C VAL A 492 27.66 -22.45 -11.86
N MET A 493 27.71 -21.38 -12.65
CA MET A 493 28.33 -21.42 -13.98
C MET A 493 29.80 -21.80 -13.89
N LEU A 494 30.52 -21.27 -12.89
CA LEU A 494 31.91 -21.63 -12.62
C LEU A 494 32.04 -23.10 -12.20
N ILE A 495 31.17 -23.58 -11.30
CA ILE A 495 31.14 -24.99 -10.87
C ILE A 495 30.88 -25.91 -12.08
N ALA A 496 29.89 -25.59 -12.92
CA ALA A 496 29.58 -26.36 -14.12
C ALA A 496 30.79 -26.45 -15.06
N PHE A 497 31.46 -25.31 -15.28
CA PHE A 497 32.65 -25.24 -16.13
C PHE A 497 33.82 -26.07 -15.57
N ILE A 498 34.12 -25.92 -14.28
CA ILE A 498 35.19 -26.68 -13.61
C ILE A 498 34.86 -28.19 -13.62
N ALA A 499 33.64 -28.58 -13.27
CA ALA A 499 33.22 -29.97 -13.26
C ALA A 499 33.32 -30.59 -14.66
N GLY A 500 32.86 -29.89 -15.70
CA GLY A 500 33.02 -30.32 -17.09
C GLY A 500 34.48 -30.54 -17.47
N ILE A 501 35.39 -29.61 -17.12
CA ILE A 501 36.83 -29.74 -17.40
C ILE A 501 37.44 -30.94 -16.65
N LEU A 502 37.17 -31.08 -15.35
CA LEU A 502 37.74 -32.15 -14.54
C LEU A 502 37.33 -33.53 -15.08
N TRP A 503 36.05 -33.69 -15.42
CA TRP A 503 35.56 -34.93 -16.01
C TRP A 503 36.11 -35.17 -17.41
N TYR A 504 36.24 -34.14 -18.24
CA TYR A 504 36.89 -34.27 -19.54
C TYR A 504 38.34 -34.74 -19.42
N ILE A 505 39.10 -34.22 -18.43
CA ILE A 505 40.47 -34.64 -18.19
C ILE A 505 40.52 -36.11 -17.74
N ALA A 506 39.58 -36.53 -16.87
CA ALA A 506 39.54 -37.87 -16.29
C ALA A 506 39.07 -38.96 -17.27
N THR A 507 37.99 -38.71 -18.03
CA THR A 507 37.39 -39.73 -18.92
C THR A 507 37.87 -39.61 -20.36
N LYS A 508 38.43 -38.45 -20.76
CA LYS A 508 38.69 -38.07 -22.16
C LYS A 508 37.45 -38.07 -23.05
N ASP A 509 36.26 -38.13 -22.44
CA ASP A 509 34.98 -38.14 -23.12
C ASP A 509 34.32 -36.76 -23.03
N PHE A 510 34.25 -36.08 -24.17
CA PHE A 510 33.61 -34.77 -24.27
C PHE A 510 32.08 -34.84 -24.10
N SER A 511 31.45 -35.92 -24.57
CA SER A 511 30.01 -36.15 -24.40
C SER A 511 29.63 -36.25 -22.92
N PHE A 512 30.43 -37.00 -22.16
CA PHE A 512 30.27 -37.13 -20.71
C PHE A 512 30.43 -35.78 -19.99
N ALA A 513 31.48 -35.03 -20.32
CA ALA A 513 31.73 -33.72 -19.75
C ALA A 513 30.61 -32.71 -20.07
N LEU A 514 30.09 -32.73 -21.30
CA LEU A 514 28.97 -31.88 -21.73
C LEU A 514 27.68 -32.24 -20.97
N THR A 515 27.44 -33.52 -20.71
CA THR A 515 26.28 -33.99 -19.93
C THR A 515 26.31 -33.42 -18.51
N ILE A 516 27.47 -33.49 -17.85
CA ILE A 516 27.66 -32.92 -16.51
C ILE A 516 27.50 -31.41 -16.51
N PHE A 517 28.13 -30.73 -17.47
CA PHE A 517 28.01 -29.29 -17.63
C PHE A 517 26.55 -28.85 -17.75
N VAL A 518 25.77 -29.47 -18.65
CA VAL A 518 24.35 -29.14 -18.86
C VAL A 518 23.53 -29.50 -17.62
N SER A 519 23.78 -30.65 -16.99
CA SER A 519 23.03 -31.10 -15.80
C SER A 519 23.19 -30.14 -14.63
N VAL A 520 24.41 -29.65 -14.37
CA VAL A 520 24.68 -28.66 -13.32
C VAL A 520 23.98 -27.33 -13.60
N LEU A 521 23.97 -26.86 -14.86
CA LEU A 521 23.28 -25.61 -15.21
C LEU A 521 21.75 -25.72 -15.06
N VAL A 522 21.16 -26.87 -15.44
CA VAL A 522 19.71 -27.08 -15.38
C VAL A 522 19.22 -27.23 -13.94
N ILE A 523 19.89 -28.07 -13.13
CA ILE A 523 19.46 -28.32 -11.73
C ILE A 523 19.56 -27.07 -10.87
N ALA A 524 20.43 -26.14 -11.25
CA ALA A 524 20.67 -24.93 -10.51
C ALA A 524 19.69 -23.80 -10.82
N CYS A 525 18.63 -23.97 -11.62
CA CYS A 525 17.70 -22.84 -11.81
C CYS A 525 17.11 -22.38 -10.46
N PRO A 526 17.28 -21.10 -10.05
CA PRO A 526 16.64 -20.56 -8.85
C PRO A 526 15.21 -20.07 -9.16
N CYS A 527 14.45 -20.83 -9.93
CA CYS A 527 13.15 -20.39 -10.45
C CYS A 527 12.13 -20.13 -9.32
N ALA A 528 12.08 -21.04 -8.33
CA ALA A 528 11.20 -20.91 -7.17
C ALA A 528 11.59 -19.74 -6.24
N LEU A 529 12.85 -19.32 -6.25
CA LEU A 529 13.39 -18.27 -5.38
C LEU A 529 12.73 -16.92 -5.64
N GLY A 530 12.49 -16.58 -6.91
CA GLY A 530 11.90 -15.30 -7.29
C GLY A 530 10.41 -15.16 -6.98
N LEU A 531 9.73 -16.27 -6.67
CA LEU A 531 8.31 -16.32 -6.31
C LEU A 531 8.06 -16.47 -4.83
N ALA A 532 9.00 -17.10 -4.14
CA ALA A 532 8.89 -17.47 -2.73
C ALA A 532 8.35 -16.34 -1.84
N THR A 533 8.90 -15.14 -2.04
CA THR A 533 8.55 -13.96 -1.23
C THR A 533 7.30 -13.24 -1.77
N PRO A 534 7.24 -12.84 -3.06
CA PRO A 534 6.09 -12.10 -3.56
C PRO A 534 4.77 -12.86 -3.49
N THR A 535 4.78 -14.18 -3.70
CA THR A 535 3.57 -15.00 -3.60
C THR A 535 3.06 -15.08 -2.16
N ALA A 536 3.94 -15.23 -1.17
CA ALA A 536 3.55 -15.27 0.23
C ALA A 536 3.00 -13.92 0.72
N ILE A 537 3.63 -12.80 0.31
CA ILE A 537 3.14 -11.45 0.60
C ILE A 537 1.77 -11.26 -0.02
N MET A 538 1.59 -11.55 -1.31
CA MET A 538 0.32 -11.34 -2.00
C MET A 538 -0.83 -12.18 -1.43
N VAL A 539 -0.60 -13.47 -1.11
CA VAL A 539 -1.63 -14.30 -0.45
C VAL A 539 -1.89 -13.79 0.98
N GLY A 540 -0.85 -13.33 1.68
CA GLY A 540 -0.94 -12.77 3.02
C GLY A 540 -1.75 -11.48 3.08
N THR A 541 -1.44 -10.49 2.24
CA THR A 541 -2.14 -9.20 2.16
C THR A 541 -3.56 -9.38 1.62
N GLY A 542 -3.77 -10.26 0.65
CA GLY A 542 -5.10 -10.63 0.20
C GLY A 542 -5.95 -11.26 1.30
N LYS A 543 -5.35 -12.11 2.15
CA LYS A 543 -6.03 -12.67 3.33
C LYS A 543 -6.27 -11.61 4.41
N ALA A 544 -5.33 -10.68 4.61
CA ALA A 544 -5.47 -9.57 5.55
C ALA A 544 -6.67 -8.69 5.17
N ALA A 545 -6.79 -8.33 3.89
CA ALA A 545 -7.89 -7.54 3.36
C ALA A 545 -9.26 -8.19 3.63
N GLN A 546 -9.37 -9.52 3.44
CA GLN A 546 -10.59 -10.28 3.76
C GLN A 546 -10.94 -10.30 5.26
N LEU A 547 -10.00 -9.97 6.14
CA LEU A 547 -10.22 -9.87 7.58
C LEU A 547 -10.48 -8.42 8.02
N GLY A 548 -10.52 -7.46 7.09
CA GLY A 548 -10.63 -6.02 7.38
C GLY A 548 -9.31 -5.38 7.83
N ILE A 549 -8.16 -5.99 7.49
CA ILE A 549 -6.81 -5.57 7.87
C ILE A 549 -6.05 -5.16 6.60
N PHE A 550 -5.83 -3.86 6.41
CA PHE A 550 -5.14 -3.33 5.25
C PHE A 550 -3.70 -2.99 5.58
N ILE A 551 -2.76 -3.52 4.80
CA ILE A 551 -1.32 -3.33 5.02
C ILE A 551 -0.76 -2.60 3.80
N LYS A 552 -0.17 -1.41 4.01
CA LYS A 552 0.32 -0.53 2.93
C LYS A 552 1.58 -0.99 2.23
N SER A 553 2.38 -1.83 2.87
CA SER A 553 3.66 -2.26 2.30
C SER A 553 4.07 -3.64 2.75
N GLY A 554 4.78 -4.37 1.88
CA GLY A 554 5.46 -5.59 2.27
C GLY A 554 6.50 -5.36 3.38
N GLU A 555 7.05 -4.15 3.48
CA GLU A 555 7.92 -3.74 4.59
C GLU A 555 7.15 -3.66 5.91
N ALA A 556 5.99 -3.00 5.94
CA ALA A 556 5.13 -2.97 7.12
C ALA A 556 4.75 -4.37 7.61
N LEU A 557 4.45 -5.29 6.68
CA LEU A 557 4.17 -6.68 6.98
C LEU A 557 5.38 -7.38 7.63
N GLU A 558 6.59 -7.18 7.08
CA GLU A 558 7.80 -7.75 7.64
C GLU A 558 8.13 -7.16 9.02
N THR A 559 8.10 -5.84 9.16
CA THR A 559 8.38 -5.13 10.40
C THR A 559 7.38 -5.52 11.49
N ALA A 560 6.08 -5.63 11.15
CA ALA A 560 5.03 -6.09 12.06
C ALA A 560 5.30 -7.49 12.64
N SER A 561 5.97 -8.36 11.89
CA SER A 561 6.37 -9.69 12.39
C SER A 561 7.47 -9.64 13.46
N GLN A 562 8.24 -8.56 13.48
CA GLN A 562 9.42 -8.36 14.34
C GLN A 562 9.13 -7.47 15.55
N ILE A 563 7.91 -6.96 15.68
CA ILE A 563 7.50 -6.12 16.80
C ILE A 563 7.58 -6.91 18.11
N ASP A 564 8.20 -6.27 19.10
CA ASP A 564 8.31 -6.76 20.48
C ASP A 564 7.52 -5.91 21.48
N THR A 565 7.14 -4.68 21.10
CA THR A 565 6.45 -3.74 21.98
C THR A 565 5.28 -3.09 21.25
N ILE A 566 4.09 -3.10 21.85
CA ILE A 566 2.90 -2.40 21.32
C ILE A 566 2.49 -1.30 22.28
N VAL A 567 2.43 -0.07 21.77
CA VAL A 567 1.93 1.11 22.46
C VAL A 567 0.50 1.36 22.01
N PHE A 568 -0.45 1.29 22.94
CA PHE A 568 -1.84 1.66 22.67
C PHE A 568 -2.12 3.07 23.15
N ASP A 569 -2.73 3.90 22.30
CA ASP A 569 -3.47 5.05 22.81
C ASP A 569 -4.65 4.58 23.65
N LYS A 570 -5.06 5.41 24.60
CA LYS A 570 -6.19 5.08 25.48
C LYS A 570 -7.52 5.34 24.77
N THR A 571 -7.75 6.59 24.34
CA THR A 571 -9.08 7.08 23.97
C THR A 571 -9.45 6.58 22.57
N GLY A 572 -10.60 5.93 22.42
CA GLY A 572 -11.06 5.40 21.12
C GLY A 572 -10.30 4.14 20.65
N THR A 573 -9.16 3.82 21.27
CA THR A 573 -8.37 2.62 20.95
C THR A 573 -8.62 1.50 21.95
N LEU A 574 -8.19 1.65 23.21
CA LEU A 574 -8.48 0.69 24.29
C LEU A 574 -9.91 0.84 24.83
N THR A 575 -10.43 2.06 24.75
CA THR A 575 -11.77 2.42 25.18
C THR A 575 -12.70 2.67 24.00
N ILE A 576 -14.00 2.75 24.27
CA ILE A 576 -15.03 2.99 23.25
C ILE A 576 -14.92 4.44 22.70
N GLY A 577 -14.31 5.36 23.46
CA GLY A 577 -14.19 6.76 23.05
C GLY A 577 -15.47 7.57 23.28
N GLN A 578 -16.49 6.95 23.88
CA GLN A 578 -17.74 7.60 24.27
C GLN A 578 -17.89 7.54 25.79
N PRO A 579 -17.80 8.67 26.51
CA PRO A 579 -18.02 8.66 27.95
C PRO A 579 -19.46 8.26 28.26
N VAL A 580 -19.63 7.41 29.26
CA VAL A 580 -20.94 6.97 29.75
C VAL A 580 -21.03 7.16 31.26
N VAL A 581 -22.24 7.44 31.76
CA VAL A 581 -22.51 7.46 33.20
C VAL A 581 -22.48 6.02 33.70
N THR A 582 -21.49 5.68 34.52
CA THR A 582 -21.33 4.32 35.05
C THR A 582 -22.01 4.15 36.40
N ASP A 583 -21.98 5.18 37.24
CA ASP A 583 -22.53 5.13 38.60
C ASP A 583 -23.15 6.48 38.96
N ILE A 584 -24.22 6.42 39.76
CA ILE A 584 -24.87 7.59 40.34
C ILE A 584 -24.89 7.36 41.86
N ALA A 585 -24.29 8.25 42.63
CA ALA A 585 -24.43 8.26 44.09
C ALA A 585 -25.37 9.40 44.47
N THR A 586 -26.50 9.08 45.08
CA THR A 586 -27.55 10.06 45.41
C THR A 586 -28.23 9.72 46.73
N SER A 587 -28.77 10.74 47.40
CA SER A 587 -29.63 10.59 48.59
C SER A 587 -31.11 10.56 48.22
N LYS A 588 -31.43 10.83 46.95
CA LYS A 588 -32.79 10.85 46.37
C LYS A 588 -32.97 9.72 45.35
N HIS A 589 -34.14 9.65 44.71
CA HIS A 589 -34.37 8.70 43.63
C HIS A 589 -33.47 9.00 42.42
N GLU A 590 -32.74 8.00 41.93
CA GLU A 590 -31.79 8.13 40.80
C GLU A 590 -32.44 8.76 39.55
N LYS A 591 -33.67 8.36 39.21
CA LYS A 591 -34.38 8.91 38.05
C LYS A 591 -34.70 10.39 38.16
N GLU A 592 -34.97 10.87 39.38
CA GLU A 592 -35.30 12.28 39.64
C GLU A 592 -34.06 13.15 39.45
N VAL A 593 -32.93 12.75 40.03
CA VAL A 593 -31.66 13.49 39.89
C VAL A 593 -31.10 13.40 38.47
N LEU A 594 -31.28 12.27 37.79
CA LEU A 594 -30.89 12.11 36.38
C LEU A 594 -31.74 13.00 35.46
N ALA A 595 -33.04 13.15 35.72
CA ALA A 595 -33.91 14.07 34.98
C ALA A 595 -33.45 15.53 35.13
N LEU A 596 -33.11 15.95 36.36
CA LEU A 596 -32.63 17.31 36.65
C LEU A 596 -31.25 17.57 36.01
N ALA A 597 -30.33 16.60 36.10
CA ALA A 597 -29.01 16.69 35.48
C ALA A 597 -29.13 16.77 33.95
N ALA A 598 -29.96 15.91 33.34
CA ALA A 598 -30.21 15.93 31.90
C ALA A 598 -30.84 17.26 31.45
N ALA A 599 -31.73 17.84 32.23
CA ALA A 599 -32.35 19.13 31.92
C ALA A 599 -31.34 20.28 31.87
N LEU A 600 -30.36 20.32 32.79
CA LEU A 600 -29.27 21.28 32.73
C LEU A 600 -28.36 21.05 31.52
N GLU A 601 -28.01 19.79 31.26
CA GLU A 601 -27.03 19.41 30.22
C GLU A 601 -27.57 19.55 28.79
N GLN A 602 -28.88 19.74 28.58
CA GLN A 602 -29.46 20.06 27.26
C GLN A 602 -28.84 21.30 26.61
N GLY A 603 -28.33 22.24 27.40
CA GLY A 603 -27.67 23.45 26.92
C GLY A 603 -26.20 23.26 26.49
N SER A 604 -25.63 22.05 26.63
CA SER A 604 -24.19 21.80 26.50
C SER A 604 -23.85 20.78 25.42
N LYS A 605 -22.78 21.07 24.67
CA LYS A 605 -22.18 20.15 23.69
C LYS A 605 -20.99 19.37 24.25
N HIS A 606 -20.74 19.45 25.56
CA HIS A 606 -19.59 18.81 26.17
C HIS A 606 -19.79 17.27 26.19
N PRO A 607 -18.74 16.44 25.95
CA PRO A 607 -18.89 14.98 25.95
C PRO A 607 -19.53 14.39 27.21
N LEU A 608 -19.23 14.96 28.38
CA LEU A 608 -19.85 14.57 29.66
C LEU A 608 -21.36 14.89 29.72
N ALA A 609 -21.79 15.98 29.08
CA ALA A 609 -23.20 16.35 28.95
C ALA A 609 -23.95 15.31 28.12
N THR A 610 -23.36 14.94 26.98
CA THR A 610 -23.89 13.90 26.09
C THR A 610 -24.02 12.56 26.80
N ALA A 611 -23.09 12.21 27.68
CA ALA A 611 -23.15 10.99 28.48
C ALA A 611 -24.39 10.96 29.41
N ILE A 612 -24.69 12.08 30.08
CA ILE A 612 -25.85 12.22 30.98
C ILE A 612 -27.15 12.20 30.18
N LEU A 613 -27.21 12.96 29.08
CA LEU A 613 -28.37 13.00 28.18
C LEU A 613 -28.68 11.62 27.58
N LYS A 614 -27.65 10.89 27.13
CA LYS A 614 -27.79 9.54 26.60
C LYS A 614 -28.32 8.57 27.65
N LYS A 615 -27.77 8.61 28.87
CA LYS A 615 -28.24 7.78 29.99
C LYS A 615 -29.71 8.06 30.34
N ALA A 616 -30.15 9.33 30.28
CA ALA A 616 -31.54 9.70 30.50
C ALA A 616 -32.47 9.21 29.37
N ALA A 617 -32.01 9.25 28.12
CA ALA A 617 -32.73 8.73 26.96
C ALA A 617 -32.85 7.19 27.00
N ASP A 618 -31.76 6.48 27.34
CA ASP A 618 -31.73 5.02 27.47
C ASP A 618 -32.69 4.49 28.55
N GLU A 619 -32.98 5.30 29.58
CA GLU A 619 -33.92 4.98 30.66
C GLU A 619 -35.34 5.54 30.46
N ASP A 620 -35.60 6.13 29.29
CA ASP A 620 -36.88 6.74 28.88
C ASP A 620 -37.40 7.78 29.90
N ILE A 621 -36.50 8.63 30.38
CA ILE A 621 -36.78 9.64 31.40
C ILE A 621 -37.33 10.91 30.75
N LYS A 622 -38.48 11.39 31.24
CA LYS A 622 -39.02 12.70 30.85
C LYS A 622 -38.17 13.82 31.44
N ILE A 623 -37.50 14.57 30.56
CA ILE A 623 -36.65 15.68 30.95
C ILE A 623 -37.50 16.95 31.16
N PRO A 624 -37.44 17.61 32.34
CA PRO A 624 -38.13 18.87 32.56
C PRO A 624 -37.51 20.00 31.74
N SER A 625 -38.33 20.98 31.36
CA SER A 625 -37.86 22.18 30.65
C SER A 625 -37.39 23.23 31.64
N LEU A 626 -36.13 23.68 31.52
CA LEU A 626 -35.54 24.74 32.33
C LEU A 626 -35.42 26.03 31.52
N ALA A 627 -35.79 27.16 32.12
CA ALA A 627 -35.60 28.48 31.52
C ALA A 627 -34.21 29.04 31.86
N GLN A 628 -33.54 29.64 30.88
CA GLN A 628 -32.27 30.39 31.06
C GLN A 628 -31.10 29.60 31.66
N ILE A 629 -30.67 28.52 30.99
CA ILE A 629 -29.43 27.80 31.35
C ILE A 629 -28.22 28.71 31.10
N LYS A 630 -27.40 28.91 32.13
CA LYS A 630 -26.20 29.73 32.10
C LYS A 630 -24.95 28.87 32.23
N THR A 631 -24.01 29.03 31.31
CA THR A 631 -22.69 28.37 31.38
C THR A 631 -21.74 29.17 32.26
N ILE A 632 -21.12 28.48 33.22
CA ILE A 632 -20.03 29.01 34.04
C ILE A 632 -18.72 28.41 33.53
N ASN A 633 -17.95 29.20 32.79
CA ASN A 633 -16.71 28.75 32.14
C ASN A 633 -15.77 28.05 33.12
N GLY A 634 -15.40 26.81 32.77
CA GLY A 634 -14.49 25.98 33.57
C GLY A 634 -15.09 25.37 34.84
N GLN A 635 -16.37 25.61 35.14
CA GLN A 635 -17.02 25.11 36.35
C GLN A 635 -18.24 24.22 36.07
N GLY A 636 -19.13 24.61 35.15
CA GLY A 636 -20.36 23.85 34.91
C GLY A 636 -21.52 24.66 34.31
N LEU A 637 -22.75 24.19 34.54
CA LEU A 637 -24.00 24.81 34.10
C LEU A 637 -24.89 25.12 35.31
N GLU A 638 -25.70 26.17 35.17
CA GLU A 638 -26.57 26.68 36.22
C GLU A 638 -27.93 27.10 35.64
N ALA A 639 -29.03 26.84 36.34
CA ALA A 639 -30.36 27.31 35.98
C ALA A 639 -31.27 27.49 37.22
N ASP A 640 -32.39 28.18 37.06
CA ASP A 640 -33.44 28.24 38.08
C ASP A 640 -34.42 27.08 37.90
N TYR A 641 -34.67 26.34 38.99
CA TYR A 641 -35.65 25.28 39.06
C TYR A 641 -36.55 25.50 40.28
N GLU A 642 -37.83 25.79 40.05
CA GLU A 642 -38.84 26.05 41.09
C GLU A 642 -38.44 27.18 42.08
N GLY A 643 -37.75 28.22 41.60
CA GLY A 643 -37.26 29.33 42.43
C GLY A 643 -36.00 29.01 43.24
N LYS A 644 -35.40 27.83 43.01
CA LYS A 644 -34.14 27.39 43.62
C LYS A 644 -33.05 27.27 42.56
N LYS A 645 -31.82 27.48 43.00
CA LYS A 645 -30.65 27.49 42.12
C LYS A 645 -30.14 26.07 41.86
N LEU A 646 -30.27 25.54 40.64
CA LEU A 646 -29.76 24.23 40.27
C LEU A 646 -28.40 24.37 39.55
N PHE A 647 -27.40 23.58 39.96
CA PHE A 647 -26.05 23.63 39.39
C PHE A 647 -25.49 22.23 39.13
N ILE A 648 -24.83 22.03 37.98
CA ILE A 648 -24.08 20.82 37.66
C ILE A 648 -22.66 21.18 37.23
N GLY A 649 -21.63 20.52 37.76
CA GLY A 649 -20.25 20.88 37.44
C GLY A 649 -19.16 20.15 38.22
N ASN A 650 -17.95 20.70 38.18
CA ASN A 650 -16.74 20.16 38.84
C ASN A 650 -16.50 20.71 40.26
N LYS A 651 -17.32 21.66 40.73
CA LYS A 651 -17.15 22.35 42.00
C LYS A 651 -17.54 21.43 43.16
N SER A 652 -16.59 20.99 43.99
CA SER A 652 -16.88 20.38 45.28
C SER A 652 -16.76 21.43 46.38
N ASP A 653 -17.86 21.90 46.97
CA ASP A 653 -17.76 22.69 48.20
C ASP A 653 -17.38 21.78 49.38
N SER A 654 -16.20 22.06 49.95
CA SER A 654 -15.52 21.22 50.96
C SER A 654 -16.31 20.99 52.26
N THR A 655 -17.35 21.77 52.50
CA THR A 655 -18.24 21.67 53.67
C THR A 655 -19.42 20.70 53.48
N VAL A 656 -19.84 20.41 52.24
CA VAL A 656 -21.02 19.57 51.91
C VAL A 656 -20.61 18.14 51.47
N SER A 657 -19.33 17.94 51.14
CA SER A 657 -18.73 16.70 50.61
C SER A 657 -18.75 15.46 51.54
N LYS A 658 -19.03 15.61 52.85
CA LYS A 658 -18.92 14.47 53.80
C LYS A 658 -19.89 13.30 53.51
N GLN A 659 -21.04 13.56 52.90
CA GLN A 659 -22.08 12.53 52.70
C GLN A 659 -21.69 11.48 51.66
N PHE A 660 -20.94 11.85 50.62
CA PHE A 660 -20.53 10.96 49.53
C PHE A 660 -19.01 10.85 49.38
N GLN A 661 -18.24 11.32 50.34
CA GLN A 661 -16.77 11.40 50.29
C GLN A 661 -16.12 10.03 49.98
N ASN A 662 -16.62 8.95 50.59
CA ASN A 662 -16.15 7.59 50.34
C ASN A 662 -16.45 7.12 48.91
N GLN A 663 -17.65 7.40 48.39
CA GLN A 663 -18.04 7.07 47.01
C GLN A 663 -17.23 7.88 46.01
N GLU A 664 -17.05 9.17 46.25
CA GLU A 664 -16.26 10.05 45.42
C GLU A 664 -14.81 9.57 45.32
N GLU A 665 -14.17 9.30 46.46
CA GLU A 665 -12.80 8.76 46.48
C GLU A 665 -12.71 7.42 45.74
N LYS A 666 -13.70 6.55 45.92
CA LYS A 666 -13.77 5.27 45.21
C LYS A 666 -13.83 5.48 43.69
N TYR A 667 -14.73 6.33 43.21
CA TYR A 667 -14.89 6.61 41.79
C TYR A 667 -13.64 7.27 41.19
N ARG A 668 -13.01 8.22 41.90
CA ARG A 668 -11.75 8.81 41.47
C ARG A 668 -10.60 7.80 41.42
N LYS A 669 -10.50 6.88 42.41
CA LYS A 669 -9.51 5.79 42.41
C LYS A 669 -9.74 4.78 41.29
N GLU A 670 -10.99 4.62 40.85
CA GLU A 670 -11.36 3.81 39.69
C GLU A 670 -11.11 4.53 38.34
N GLY A 671 -10.63 5.78 38.38
CA GLY A 671 -10.33 6.56 37.18
C GLY A 671 -11.55 7.24 36.54
N LYS A 672 -12.68 7.33 37.27
CA LYS A 672 -13.91 7.95 36.79
C LYS A 672 -13.86 9.46 36.98
N THR A 673 -14.37 10.21 36.00
CA THR A 673 -14.61 11.64 36.13
C THR A 673 -15.87 11.85 36.95
N VAL A 674 -15.77 12.70 37.97
CA VAL A 674 -16.86 12.93 38.91
C VAL A 674 -17.48 14.30 38.67
N VAL A 675 -18.80 14.33 38.47
CA VAL A 675 -19.60 15.54 38.28
C VAL A 675 -20.63 15.65 39.40
N TYR A 676 -20.81 16.83 39.96
CA TYR A 676 -21.68 17.07 41.11
C TYR A 676 -22.94 17.80 40.67
N LEU A 677 -24.08 17.41 41.23
CA LEU A 677 -25.36 18.10 41.07
C LEU A 677 -25.81 18.70 42.41
N TYR A 678 -26.04 20.01 42.41
CA TYR A 678 -26.44 20.78 43.56
C TYR A 678 -27.80 21.44 43.34
N LEU A 679 -28.59 21.53 44.41
CA LEU A 679 -29.77 22.38 44.50
C LEU A 679 -29.56 23.35 45.68
N GLU A 680 -29.43 24.62 45.37
CA GLU A 680 -28.85 25.66 46.23
C GLU A 680 -27.47 25.23 46.75
N ASP A 681 -27.36 24.93 48.04
CA ASP A 681 -26.13 24.47 48.69
C ASP A 681 -26.17 22.98 49.07
N GLU A 682 -27.25 22.26 48.72
CA GLU A 682 -27.41 20.83 49.00
C GLU A 682 -26.88 19.97 47.83
N LEU A 683 -25.95 19.06 48.13
CA LEU A 683 -25.46 18.08 47.16
C LEU A 683 -26.49 16.97 46.96
N LEU A 684 -27.18 16.98 45.82
CA LEU A 684 -28.20 15.99 45.49
C LEU A 684 -27.58 14.66 45.02
N ALA A 685 -26.60 14.75 44.12
CA ALA A 685 -26.01 13.57 43.51
C ALA A 685 -24.59 13.80 43.00
N ILE A 686 -23.87 12.70 42.88
CA ILE A 686 -22.58 12.60 42.22
C ILE A 686 -22.71 11.62 41.04
N PHE A 687 -22.38 12.08 39.85
CA PHE A 687 -22.33 11.29 38.62
C PHE A 687 -20.90 10.87 38.35
N ALA A 688 -20.66 9.57 38.27
CA ALA A 688 -19.38 9.01 37.84
C ALA A 688 -19.47 8.69 36.35
N ILE A 689 -18.63 9.36 35.56
CA ILE A 689 -18.59 9.26 34.11
C ILE A 689 -17.22 8.70 33.72
N ALA A 690 -17.21 7.64 32.94
CA ALA A 690 -15.97 7.04 32.45
C ALA A 690 -16.11 6.60 31.01
N ASP A 691 -14.99 6.59 30.32
CA ASP A 691 -14.85 5.93 29.04
C ASP A 691 -14.54 4.45 29.31
N GLN A 692 -15.45 3.56 28.93
CA GLN A 692 -15.32 2.14 29.23
C GLN A 692 -14.30 1.48 28.32
N LEU A 693 -13.56 0.52 28.87
CA LEU A 693 -12.71 -0.37 28.07
C LEU A 693 -13.58 -1.21 27.13
N LYS A 694 -13.06 -1.46 25.92
CA LYS A 694 -13.66 -2.44 25.02
C LYS A 694 -13.70 -3.81 25.70
N SER A 695 -14.79 -4.55 25.48
CA SER A 695 -15.06 -5.82 26.16
C SER A 695 -13.95 -6.85 26.00
N ASN A 696 -13.24 -6.83 24.87
CA ASN A 696 -12.13 -7.73 24.55
C ASN A 696 -10.74 -7.18 24.89
N ALA A 697 -10.61 -5.93 25.37
CA ALA A 697 -9.31 -5.29 25.57
C ALA A 697 -8.38 -6.10 26.49
N LYS A 698 -8.91 -6.57 27.64
CA LYS A 698 -8.15 -7.38 28.60
C LYS A 698 -7.68 -8.71 28.03
N GLU A 699 -8.53 -9.37 27.24
CA GLU A 699 -8.19 -10.63 26.61
C GLU A 699 -7.06 -10.44 25.59
N VAL A 700 -7.18 -9.42 24.72
CA VAL A 700 -6.18 -9.09 23.70
C VAL A 700 -4.82 -8.79 24.33
N VAL A 701 -4.78 -7.93 25.37
CA VAL A 701 -3.54 -7.62 26.11
C VAL A 701 -2.91 -8.88 26.69
N THR A 702 -3.72 -9.77 27.27
CA THR A 702 -3.23 -11.04 27.82
C THR A 702 -2.65 -11.93 26.72
N GLN A 703 -3.31 -12.03 25.56
CA GLN A 703 -2.82 -12.83 24.43
C GLN A 703 -1.54 -12.25 23.83
N LEU A 704 -1.39 -10.93 23.73
CA LEU A 704 -0.17 -10.26 23.28
C LEU A 704 0.99 -10.56 24.22
N ARG A 705 0.78 -10.43 25.53
CA ARG A 705 1.79 -10.75 26.55
C ARG A 705 2.21 -12.21 26.52
N ASN A 706 1.28 -13.14 26.32
CA ASN A 706 1.60 -14.57 26.16
C ASN A 706 2.45 -14.87 24.92
N GLN A 707 2.46 -13.97 23.93
CA GLN A 707 3.36 -14.04 22.76
C GLN A 707 4.72 -13.36 22.98
N GLY A 708 4.99 -12.90 24.21
CA GLY A 708 6.23 -12.20 24.56
C GLY A 708 6.27 -10.75 24.08
N ILE A 709 5.12 -10.15 23.76
CA ILE A 709 5.02 -8.74 23.36
C ILE A 709 4.77 -7.89 24.62
N ASP A 710 5.61 -6.87 24.83
CA ASP A 710 5.42 -5.87 25.87
C ASP A 710 4.29 -4.91 25.46
N VAL A 711 3.38 -4.63 26.39
CA VAL A 711 2.21 -3.78 26.13
C VAL A 711 2.30 -2.53 26.98
N VAL A 712 2.27 -1.38 26.32
CA VAL A 712 2.37 -0.06 26.94
C VAL A 712 1.10 0.73 26.65
N MET A 713 0.56 1.41 27.66
CA MET A 713 -0.52 2.38 27.45
C MET A 713 0.02 3.81 27.45
N LEU A 714 -0.32 4.59 26.43
CA LEU A 714 0.04 6.00 26.28
C LEU A 714 -1.22 6.86 26.41
N THR A 715 -1.20 7.89 27.27
CA THR A 715 -2.37 8.75 27.47
C THR A 715 -2.04 10.14 28.00
N GLY A 716 -2.88 11.12 27.67
CA GLY A 716 -2.87 12.45 28.27
C GLY A 716 -3.50 12.52 29.67
N ASP A 717 -4.17 11.45 30.11
CA ASP A 717 -4.84 11.41 31.41
C ASP A 717 -3.88 11.54 32.59
N HIS A 718 -4.43 11.93 33.74
CA HIS A 718 -3.70 11.92 35.00
C HIS A 718 -3.24 10.51 35.37
N LYS A 719 -2.05 10.40 35.97
CA LYS A 719 -1.39 9.13 36.29
C LYS A 719 -2.25 8.14 37.08
N ILE A 720 -3.02 8.63 38.06
CA ILE A 720 -3.91 7.80 38.88
C ILE A 720 -4.99 7.11 38.02
N THR A 721 -5.66 7.89 37.17
CA THR A 721 -6.69 7.39 36.24
C THR A 721 -6.13 6.41 35.23
N ALA A 722 -4.98 6.75 34.63
CA ALA A 722 -4.30 5.91 33.67
C ALA A 722 -3.90 4.55 34.29
N GLN A 723 -3.35 4.55 35.51
CA GLN A 723 -2.98 3.31 36.21
C GLN A 723 -4.20 2.44 36.55
N ALA A 724 -5.33 3.05 36.90
CA ALA A 724 -6.57 2.32 37.17
C ALA A 724 -7.07 1.59 35.91
N ILE A 725 -7.12 2.28 34.77
CA ILE A 725 -7.54 1.72 33.48
C ILE A 725 -6.57 0.63 33.00
N ALA A 726 -5.26 0.90 33.07
CA ALA A 726 -4.24 -0.07 32.70
C ALA A 726 -4.34 -1.36 33.52
N LYS A 727 -4.59 -1.26 34.82
CA LYS A 727 -4.78 -2.43 35.70
C LYS A 727 -6.02 -3.24 35.31
N GLN A 728 -7.10 -2.60 34.87
CA GLN A 728 -8.30 -3.29 34.37
C GLN A 728 -8.00 -4.02 33.05
N ALA A 729 -7.22 -3.41 32.16
CA ALA A 729 -6.79 -3.97 30.88
C ALA A 729 -5.66 -5.02 31.02
N GLY A 730 -4.99 -5.13 32.17
CA GLY A 730 -3.86 -6.05 32.39
C GLY A 730 -2.51 -5.52 31.89
N ILE A 731 -2.39 -4.20 31.73
CA ILE A 731 -1.21 -3.48 31.24
C ILE A 731 -0.33 -3.06 32.43
N GLU A 732 0.97 -3.37 32.38
CA GLU A 732 1.92 -3.05 33.45
C GLU A 732 2.62 -1.70 33.24
N HIS A 733 2.92 -1.36 31.99
CA HIS A 733 3.65 -0.16 31.63
C HIS A 733 2.70 0.95 31.16
N VAL A 734 2.70 2.08 31.87
CA VAL A 734 1.82 3.22 31.60
C VAL A 734 2.63 4.51 31.50
N ILE A 735 2.44 5.23 30.40
CA ILE A 735 2.99 6.56 30.17
C ILE A 735 1.79 7.53 30.15
N ALA A 736 1.65 8.30 31.22
CA ALA A 736 0.53 9.20 31.46
C ALA A 736 0.94 10.68 31.36
N GLN A 737 -0.04 11.58 31.29
CA GLN A 737 0.17 13.03 31.20
C GLN A 737 0.96 13.47 29.96
N VAL A 738 0.74 12.80 28.83
CA VAL A 738 1.42 13.09 27.56
C VAL A 738 0.56 13.98 26.67
N LEU A 739 1.10 15.12 26.26
CA LEU A 739 0.46 15.99 25.27
C LEU A 739 0.54 15.37 23.86
N PRO A 740 -0.39 15.67 22.93
CA PRO A 740 -0.38 15.11 21.58
C PRO A 740 0.99 15.22 20.88
N ASP A 741 1.59 16.41 20.89
CA ASP A 741 2.90 16.69 20.27
C ASP A 741 4.07 15.92 20.91
N GLN A 742 3.88 15.40 22.13
CA GLN A 742 4.89 14.65 22.87
C GLN A 742 4.77 13.14 22.67
N LYS A 743 3.67 12.64 22.10
CA LYS A 743 3.45 11.19 21.91
C LYS A 743 4.55 10.56 21.05
N GLY A 744 4.96 11.23 19.97
CA GLY A 744 6.08 10.78 19.13
C GLY A 744 7.40 10.66 19.89
N ASN A 745 7.73 11.62 20.76
CA ASN A 745 8.95 11.57 21.58
C ASN A 745 8.95 10.37 22.54
N GLN A 746 7.79 9.99 23.08
CA GLN A 746 7.68 8.81 23.95
C GLN A 746 7.92 7.51 23.18
N VAL A 747 7.39 7.41 21.96
CA VAL A 747 7.69 6.29 21.05
C VAL A 747 9.20 6.24 20.76
N GLN A 748 9.83 7.38 20.46
CA GLN A 748 11.26 7.46 20.22
C GLN A 748 12.11 7.02 21.44
N MET A 749 11.69 7.36 22.66
CA MET A 749 12.38 6.90 23.88
C MET A 749 12.34 5.37 24.04
N LEU A 750 11.24 4.72 23.65
CA LEU A 750 11.14 3.25 23.64
C LEU A 750 12.05 2.65 22.57
N GLN A 751 12.11 3.25 21.37
CA GLN A 751 13.00 2.83 20.30
C GLN A 751 14.49 2.95 20.70
N GLN A 752 14.87 4.01 21.41
CA GLN A 752 16.23 4.19 21.92
C GLN A 752 16.64 3.14 22.96
N GLN A 753 15.68 2.46 23.59
CA GLN A 753 15.94 1.31 24.47
C GLN A 753 16.18 0.01 23.68
N GLY A 754 16.16 0.06 22.35
CA GLY A 754 16.33 -1.09 21.46
C GLY A 754 15.04 -1.89 21.22
N LYS A 755 13.88 -1.39 21.64
CA LYS A 755 12.57 -2.00 21.39
C LYS A 755 12.11 -1.72 19.96
N LYS A 756 11.41 -2.68 19.35
CA LYS A 756 10.69 -2.48 18.08
C LYS A 756 9.22 -2.21 18.37
N VAL A 757 8.80 -0.98 18.10
CA VAL A 757 7.55 -0.41 18.60
C VAL A 757 6.50 -0.34 17.51
N ALA A 758 5.33 -0.92 17.77
CA ALA A 758 4.12 -0.58 17.02
C ALA A 758 3.26 0.39 17.84
N MET A 759 2.78 1.46 17.21
CA MET A 759 1.83 2.39 17.81
C MET A 759 0.42 2.06 17.30
N VAL A 760 -0.55 2.00 18.20
CA VAL A 760 -1.97 1.75 17.88
C VAL A 760 -2.79 2.95 18.31
N GLY A 761 -3.53 3.56 17.38
CA GLY A 761 -4.29 4.78 17.63
C GLY A 761 -5.48 4.96 16.68
N ASP A 762 -6.24 6.05 16.85
CA ASP A 762 -7.38 6.40 16.00
C ASP A 762 -6.98 7.08 14.68
N GLY A 763 -5.71 7.48 14.57
CA GLY A 763 -5.11 8.13 13.40
C GLY A 763 -5.26 9.66 13.36
N ILE A 764 -6.14 10.25 14.18
CA ILE A 764 -6.40 11.69 14.17
C ILE A 764 -5.49 12.40 15.17
N ASN A 765 -5.48 11.93 16.42
CA ASN A 765 -4.70 12.54 17.50
C ASN A 765 -3.29 11.96 17.61
N ASP A 766 -3.04 10.84 16.93
CA ASP A 766 -1.84 10.01 17.07
C ASP A 766 -0.97 9.97 15.82
N ALA A 767 -1.29 10.73 14.77
CA ALA A 767 -0.60 10.70 13.48
C ALA A 767 0.94 10.77 13.61
N VAL A 768 1.45 11.69 14.44
CA VAL A 768 2.89 11.86 14.68
C VAL A 768 3.51 10.62 15.36
N ALA A 769 2.80 10.02 16.31
CA ALA A 769 3.28 8.83 17.01
C ALA A 769 3.22 7.58 16.12
N LEU A 770 2.20 7.47 15.26
CA LEU A 770 2.06 6.42 14.26
C LEU A 770 3.22 6.45 13.27
N MET A 771 3.52 7.61 12.68
CA MET A 771 4.63 7.78 11.75
C MET A 771 6.02 7.59 12.38
N GLN A 772 6.16 7.89 13.68
CA GLN A 772 7.43 7.72 14.40
C GLN A 772 7.74 6.25 14.72
N SER A 773 6.71 5.42 14.87
CA SER A 773 6.85 3.99 15.22
C SER A 773 7.39 3.16 14.06
N GLU A 774 7.89 1.96 14.34
CA GLU A 774 8.29 1.02 13.28
C GLU A 774 7.09 0.53 12.46
N VAL A 775 5.92 0.45 13.09
CA VAL A 775 4.64 0.14 12.44
C VAL A 775 3.52 0.93 13.10
N GLY A 776 2.94 1.89 12.38
CA GLY A 776 1.73 2.57 12.79
C GLY A 776 0.48 1.75 12.46
N ILE A 777 -0.40 1.52 13.45
CA ILE A 777 -1.66 0.81 13.28
C ILE A 777 -2.83 1.74 13.62
N ALA A 778 -3.67 2.07 12.65
CA ALA A 778 -4.89 2.85 12.87
C ALA A 778 -6.12 1.95 13.08
N ILE A 779 -6.99 2.31 14.02
CA ILE A 779 -8.26 1.62 14.30
C ILE A 779 -9.46 2.47 13.91
N GLY A 780 -10.43 1.85 13.22
CA GLY A 780 -11.84 2.22 13.25
C GLY A 780 -12.26 3.50 12.51
N SER A 781 -11.34 4.34 12.03
CA SER A 781 -11.74 5.64 11.47
C SER A 781 -11.78 5.71 9.95
N GLY A 782 -11.06 4.86 9.19
CA GLY A 782 -11.00 4.94 7.72
C GLY A 782 -10.73 6.35 7.15
N SER A 783 -10.35 7.28 8.02
CA SER A 783 -10.30 8.71 7.75
C SER A 783 -9.05 9.00 6.93
N ASP A 784 -9.08 10.04 6.11
CA ASP A 784 -7.95 10.36 5.23
C ASP A 784 -6.64 10.50 6.04
N VAL A 785 -6.73 11.08 7.24
CA VAL A 785 -5.57 11.23 8.15
C VAL A 785 -5.04 9.87 8.63
N ALA A 786 -5.92 8.93 8.98
CA ALA A 786 -5.54 7.58 9.38
C ALA A 786 -4.95 6.78 8.22
N LEU A 787 -5.56 6.91 7.03
CA LEU A 787 -5.09 6.30 5.79
C LEU A 787 -3.75 6.86 5.34
N GLU A 788 -3.39 8.10 5.65
CA GLU A 788 -2.06 8.64 5.36
C GLU A 788 -1.02 8.27 6.42
N SER A 789 -1.39 8.29 7.70
CA SER A 789 -0.42 8.25 8.81
C SER A 789 -0.03 6.85 9.30
N ALA A 790 -0.83 5.81 9.02
CA ALA A 790 -0.59 4.45 9.52
C ALA A 790 -0.11 3.46 8.44
N ASP A 791 0.72 2.50 8.80
CA ASP A 791 1.20 1.43 7.92
C ASP A 791 0.18 0.30 7.77
N ILE A 792 -0.59 0.06 8.83
CA ILE A 792 -1.68 -0.91 8.91
C ILE A 792 -2.95 -0.17 9.30
N VAL A 793 -4.03 -0.40 8.57
CA VAL A 793 -5.34 0.21 8.83
C VAL A 793 -6.34 -0.90 9.10
N LEU A 794 -6.98 -0.83 10.25
CA LEU A 794 -8.03 -1.74 10.68
C LEU A 794 -9.38 -1.08 10.48
N MET A 795 -10.22 -1.65 9.62
CA MET A 795 -11.55 -1.10 9.36
C MET A 795 -12.48 -1.24 10.56
N LYS A 796 -12.36 -2.36 11.27
CA LYS A 796 -13.17 -2.60 12.46
C LYS A 796 -12.62 -1.81 13.61
N ASP A 797 -13.54 -1.36 14.45
CA ASP A 797 -13.21 -0.87 15.78
C ASP A 797 -12.95 -2.04 16.77
N ASN A 798 -12.06 -2.96 16.40
CA ASN A 798 -11.82 -4.21 17.14
C ASN A 798 -10.33 -4.44 17.43
N LEU A 799 -9.96 -4.40 18.71
CA LEU A 799 -8.60 -4.66 19.20
C LEU A 799 -8.07 -6.05 18.83
N GLN A 800 -8.95 -7.04 18.61
CA GLN A 800 -8.56 -8.38 18.19
C GLN A 800 -7.84 -8.37 16.84
N ASP A 801 -8.15 -7.40 15.97
CA ASP A 801 -7.57 -7.32 14.64
C ASP A 801 -6.12 -6.84 14.67
N VAL A 802 -5.70 -6.09 15.71
CA VAL A 802 -4.29 -5.79 15.99
C VAL A 802 -3.52 -7.09 16.20
N LEU A 803 -4.05 -7.98 17.04
CA LEU A 803 -3.44 -9.28 17.31
C LEU A 803 -3.41 -10.17 16.06
N GLN A 804 -4.49 -10.18 15.27
CA GLN A 804 -4.56 -10.91 14.02
C GLN A 804 -3.53 -10.40 13.00
N ALA A 805 -3.37 -9.08 12.87
CA ALA A 805 -2.40 -8.46 11.97
C ALA A 805 -0.96 -8.92 12.30
N ILE A 806 -0.58 -8.91 13.59
CA ILE A 806 0.74 -9.38 14.04
C ILE A 806 0.90 -10.90 13.80
N ARG A 807 -0.11 -11.71 14.12
CA ARG A 807 -0.07 -13.17 13.90
C ARG A 807 0.03 -13.53 12.42
N LEU A 808 -0.73 -12.85 11.57
CA LEU A 808 -0.69 -13.05 10.13
C LEU A 808 0.68 -12.65 9.57
N SER A 809 1.22 -11.51 9.99
CA SER A 809 2.56 -11.04 9.61
C SER A 809 3.64 -12.07 9.97
N LYS A 810 3.61 -12.61 11.21
CA LYS A 810 4.51 -13.71 11.63
C LYS A 810 4.31 -14.98 10.80
N ALA A 811 3.07 -15.35 10.47
CA ALA A 811 2.77 -16.53 9.65
C ALA A 811 3.29 -16.38 8.21
N VAL A 812 3.14 -15.21 7.60
CA VAL A 812 3.64 -14.89 6.26
C VAL A 812 5.15 -14.92 6.23
N ILE A 813 5.83 -14.29 7.20
CA ILE A 813 7.30 -14.29 7.26
C ILE A 813 7.86 -15.70 7.50
N ARG A 814 7.22 -16.49 8.36
CA ARG A 814 7.56 -17.91 8.52
C ARG A 814 7.39 -18.68 7.20
N ASN A 815 6.33 -18.42 6.44
CA ASN A 815 6.11 -19.04 5.14
C ASN A 815 7.20 -18.66 4.13
N ILE A 816 7.61 -17.39 4.11
CA ILE A 816 8.71 -16.91 3.26
C ILE A 816 10.00 -17.66 3.59
N HIS A 817 10.36 -17.79 4.88
CA HIS A 817 11.53 -18.56 5.28
C HIS A 817 11.46 -20.04 4.84
N GLN A 818 10.29 -20.68 4.97
CA GLN A 818 10.08 -22.04 4.47
C GLN A 818 10.25 -22.13 2.96
N ASN A 819 9.69 -21.18 2.21
CA ASN A 819 9.78 -21.15 0.75
C ASN A 819 11.22 -20.95 0.28
N LEU A 820 11.95 -20.04 0.91
CA LEU A 820 13.37 -19.82 0.64
C LEU A 820 14.18 -21.09 0.96
N PHE A 821 13.92 -21.73 2.10
CA PHE A 821 14.56 -23.00 2.46
C PHE A 821 14.34 -24.08 1.39
N TRP A 822 13.09 -24.32 0.98
CA TRP A 822 12.78 -25.31 -0.05
C TRP A 822 13.38 -24.95 -1.40
N ALA A 823 13.37 -23.68 -1.80
CA ALA A 823 13.99 -23.22 -3.05
C ALA A 823 15.50 -23.51 -3.10
N PHE A 824 16.21 -23.45 -1.96
CA PHE A 824 17.64 -23.76 -1.90
C PHE A 824 17.96 -25.23 -1.65
N PHE A 825 17.10 -25.93 -0.92
CA PHE A 825 17.34 -27.31 -0.50
C PHE A 825 17.57 -28.23 -1.72
N TYR A 826 16.70 -28.16 -2.72
CA TYR A 826 16.81 -28.98 -3.93
C TYR A 826 18.07 -28.64 -4.74
N ASN A 827 18.35 -27.35 -4.92
CA ASN A 827 19.51 -26.91 -5.71
C ASN A 827 20.83 -27.28 -5.02
N SER A 828 20.91 -27.09 -3.70
CA SER A 828 22.12 -27.38 -2.91
C SER A 828 22.45 -28.87 -2.89
N LEU A 829 21.43 -29.73 -2.85
CA LEU A 829 21.61 -31.18 -2.94
C LEU A 829 21.87 -31.64 -4.39
N GLY A 830 21.19 -31.03 -5.36
CA GLY A 830 21.24 -31.42 -6.76
C GLY A 830 22.55 -31.06 -7.47
N ILE A 831 23.18 -29.92 -7.14
CA ILE A 831 24.42 -29.46 -7.79
C ILE A 831 25.58 -30.46 -7.59
N PRO A 832 25.91 -30.93 -6.38
CA PRO A 832 26.96 -31.94 -6.19
C PRO A 832 26.66 -33.26 -6.91
N ILE A 833 25.40 -33.70 -6.92
CA ILE A 833 24.97 -34.92 -7.61
C ILE A 833 25.16 -34.74 -9.13
N ALA A 834 24.74 -33.61 -9.68
CA ALA A 834 24.90 -33.26 -11.09
C ALA A 834 26.37 -33.10 -11.50
N ALA A 835 27.22 -32.59 -10.60
CA ALA A 835 28.65 -32.47 -10.80
C ALA A 835 29.39 -33.84 -10.79
N GLY A 836 28.68 -34.95 -10.54
CA GLY A 836 29.22 -36.30 -10.59
C GLY A 836 29.82 -36.80 -9.29
N VAL A 837 29.56 -36.13 -8.15
CA VAL A 837 30.05 -36.61 -6.84
C VAL A 837 29.53 -38.00 -6.52
N LEU A 838 28.26 -38.29 -6.84
CA LEU A 838 27.69 -39.63 -6.66
C LEU A 838 28.39 -40.67 -7.54
N HIS A 839 28.82 -40.27 -8.73
CA HIS A 839 29.48 -41.16 -9.70
C HIS A 839 30.89 -41.55 -9.25
N LEU A 840 31.61 -40.66 -8.55
CA LEU A 840 32.88 -40.97 -7.89
C LEU A 840 32.76 -42.13 -6.88
N PHE A 841 31.59 -42.32 -6.27
CA PHE A 841 31.31 -43.42 -5.34
C PHE A 841 30.54 -44.59 -5.98
N GLY A 842 30.51 -44.68 -7.32
CA GLY A 842 29.87 -45.77 -8.05
C GLY A 842 28.35 -45.61 -8.27
N GLY A 843 27.79 -44.42 -8.00
CA GLY A 843 26.37 -44.13 -8.20
C GLY A 843 26.02 -43.62 -9.61
N PRO A 844 24.72 -43.49 -9.92
CA PRO A 844 24.23 -42.95 -11.20
C PRO A 844 24.52 -41.43 -11.35
N LEU A 845 24.67 -40.99 -12.59
CA LEU A 845 24.74 -39.57 -12.93
C LEU A 845 23.34 -38.97 -13.01
N LEU A 846 23.19 -37.72 -12.58
CA LEU A 846 21.93 -36.98 -12.76
C LEU A 846 21.78 -36.62 -14.24
N SER A 847 20.70 -37.07 -14.88
CA SER A 847 20.41 -36.62 -16.24
C SER A 847 19.82 -35.21 -16.24
N PRO A 848 20.04 -34.42 -17.31
CA PRO A 848 19.41 -33.10 -17.47
C PRO A 848 17.88 -33.13 -17.37
N VAL A 849 17.26 -34.24 -17.79
CA VAL A 849 15.80 -34.42 -17.73
C VAL A 849 15.30 -34.51 -16.29
N PHE A 850 15.93 -35.35 -15.46
CA PHE A 850 15.57 -35.43 -14.04
C PHE A 850 15.84 -34.11 -13.32
N ALA A 851 16.91 -33.41 -13.71
CA ALA A 851 17.19 -32.07 -13.20
C ALA A 851 16.08 -31.06 -13.52
N GLY A 852 15.60 -31.03 -14.77
CA GLY A 852 14.48 -30.19 -15.19
C GLY A 852 13.15 -30.53 -14.49
N GLY A 853 12.90 -31.82 -14.25
CA GLY A 853 11.73 -32.27 -13.48
C GLY A 853 11.77 -31.83 -12.00
N ALA A 854 12.92 -31.98 -11.34
CA ALA A 854 13.11 -31.54 -9.96
C ALA A 854 12.90 -30.03 -9.79
N MET A 855 13.37 -29.23 -10.75
CA MET A 855 13.13 -27.79 -10.80
C MET A 855 11.63 -27.45 -10.82
N ALA A 856 10.83 -28.11 -11.67
CA ALA A 856 9.39 -27.88 -11.74
C ALA A 856 8.68 -28.19 -10.42
N LEU A 857 9.05 -29.30 -9.77
CA LEU A 857 8.52 -29.70 -8.46
C LEU A 857 8.87 -28.69 -7.35
N SER A 858 10.07 -28.12 -7.37
CA SER A 858 10.46 -27.08 -6.41
C SER A 858 9.54 -25.86 -6.48
N SER A 859 9.21 -25.38 -7.69
CA SER A 859 8.29 -24.25 -7.86
C SER A 859 6.88 -24.57 -7.36
N VAL A 860 6.38 -25.77 -7.64
CA VAL A 860 5.07 -26.24 -7.15
C VAL A 860 5.07 -26.31 -5.62
N CYS A 861 6.14 -26.80 -4.99
CA CYS A 861 6.25 -26.89 -3.54
C CYS A 861 6.16 -25.50 -2.87
N VAL A 862 6.93 -24.53 -3.37
CA VAL A 862 6.96 -23.15 -2.85
C VAL A 862 5.60 -22.46 -2.98
N VAL A 863 4.98 -22.51 -4.16
CA VAL A 863 3.64 -21.95 -4.37
C VAL A 863 2.61 -22.63 -3.48
N SER A 864 2.59 -23.97 -3.44
CA SER A 864 1.60 -24.72 -2.66
C SER A 864 1.73 -24.40 -1.17
N ASN A 865 2.97 -24.20 -0.69
CA ASN A 865 3.20 -23.77 0.68
C ASN A 865 2.69 -22.35 0.92
N ALA A 866 2.89 -21.41 0.00
CA ALA A 866 2.35 -20.05 0.10
C ALA A 866 0.80 -20.04 0.14
N LEU A 867 0.15 -20.87 -0.68
CA LEU A 867 -1.32 -20.97 -0.70
C LEU A 867 -1.94 -21.47 0.62
N ARG A 868 -1.16 -22.10 1.51
CA ARG A 868 -1.63 -22.47 2.86
C ARG A 868 -2.05 -21.25 3.68
N LEU A 869 -1.49 -20.07 3.40
CA LEU A 869 -1.85 -18.82 4.06
C LEU A 869 -3.30 -18.41 3.80
N ARG A 870 -3.92 -18.86 2.69
CA ARG A 870 -5.34 -18.61 2.40
C ARG A 870 -6.27 -19.19 3.47
N ASN A 871 -5.85 -20.28 4.10
CA ASN A 871 -6.61 -20.98 5.14
C ASN A 871 -6.23 -20.49 6.56
N PHE A 872 -5.51 -19.37 6.68
CA PHE A 872 -5.24 -18.74 7.96
C PHE A 872 -6.57 -18.40 8.67
N LYS A 873 -6.60 -18.65 9.98
CA LYS A 873 -7.76 -18.45 10.86
C LYS A 873 -7.33 -17.70 12.11
#